data_AF-A0A1G1XVB2-F1
#
_entry.id   AF-A0A1G1XVB2-F1
#
_cell.length_a   1.000
_cell.length_b   1.000
_cell.length_c   1.000
_cell.angle_alpha   90.00
_cell.angle_beta   90.00
_cell.angle_gamma   90.00
#
_symmetry.space_group_name_H-M   'P 1'
#
loop_
_entity.id
_entity.type
_entity.pdbx_description
1 polymer ?
#
loop_
_entity_poly.entity_id
_entity_poly.type
_entity_poly.pdbx_seq_one_letter_code
_entity_poly.pdbx_strand_id
1 'polypeptide(L)'
;MEEKISKSKYLFVTLILCLVIVFNFIYWHNPISSVVFGLLYLIFYSFIFGSIFIVKKGWQVIPGLLALLGLIAILGGLTIYLYQFNDYLFIFLIILIPALLITPYYYITPKEKFSLKKIILDHFDKILERKEPKINIALVFAYLTLAVICFSWLTAGQTVESIQSPWQIVSNKFFILYFLATVIILTYTMTAKRTKLPLALIVIHTFLSTAVALIVYKIGYGFDPFIHQATEKIINSTGTITPLPLYYLGQYALVVFLSKLTLLDISLVDKLLVPVLASLILPLITYFVFGFWLKRNYALTLALVILVVPFSSFIMTAPQNLANLFFVATILISLLYFRGDIKIPILYLLALATISIHPLAGIPLIITIFLFGLFKFLSDSYRQHLSLFFFASLVFIFSLPLAFVVNGSNLNFQQPKLDFKNPIQLVNKFDLALDIVYFINFNKAWLAGLVIIIGLAYLSKHKLLKNNAAYLIAGFVVFANYFIVRYFLTFPELNDYDQTGFIQRILTLSFYLLLPLFLIGLQQIIKKFWDKDVFTKFFIILVISSLITISFYLSYPRANQYEPAKFFSVSDSDIKVVKLIEQSAAPEHIVLANQMIGAAAIKELGFKKYYNNQFYYSMPMGNPKTLYDLYLEMIYEGARKETMLKAMDEAGVDEAYFVLNQYWRDSEKIASQARASANQVYLIDNGKVYIFKYLR
;
A
#
# COMPACT_ATOMS: atom_id res chain seq x y z
N MET A 1 -2.14 25.09 35.13
CA MET A 1 -3.02 25.55 34.03
C MET A 1 -2.23 26.63 33.29
N GLU A 2 -1.69 26.45 32.09
CA GLU A 2 -2.35 26.14 30.82
C GLU A 2 -1.51 25.18 29.94
N GLU A 3 -1.99 23.96 29.70
CA GLU A 3 -1.35 23.00 28.77
C GLU A 3 -1.86 23.12 27.32
N LYS A 4 -2.87 23.97 27.04
CA LYS A 4 -3.39 24.18 25.67
C LYS A 4 -2.65 25.31 24.94
N ILE A 5 -2.70 25.26 23.62
CA ILE A 5 -2.50 26.47 22.80
C ILE A 5 -3.67 27.41 23.09
N SER A 6 -3.41 28.69 23.37
CA SER A 6 -4.49 29.67 23.55
C SER A 6 -5.33 29.79 22.28
N LYS A 7 -6.64 30.07 22.40
CA LYS A 7 -7.53 30.23 21.24
C LYS A 7 -6.99 31.25 20.25
N SER A 8 -6.50 32.39 20.75
CA SER A 8 -5.84 33.43 19.94
C SER A 8 -4.64 32.87 19.16
N LYS A 9 -3.75 32.10 19.80
CA LYS A 9 -2.59 31.52 19.11
C LYS A 9 -2.97 30.46 18.10
N TYR A 10 -3.99 29.63 18.37
CA TYR A 10 -4.51 28.67 17.41
C TYR A 10 -5.05 29.38 16.16
N LEU A 11 -5.88 30.40 16.36
CA LEU A 11 -6.46 31.21 15.28
C LEU A 11 -5.37 31.94 14.50
N PHE A 12 -4.37 32.51 15.16
CA PHE A 12 -3.25 33.21 14.51
C PHE A 12 -2.41 32.27 13.64
N VAL A 13 -2.01 31.11 14.17
CA VAL A 13 -1.25 30.11 13.39
C VAL A 13 -2.09 29.59 12.22
N THR A 14 -3.37 29.32 12.45
CA THR A 14 -4.31 28.89 11.40
C THR A 14 -4.43 29.94 10.30
N LEU A 15 -4.62 31.21 10.67
CA LEU A 15 -4.74 32.31 9.73
C LEU A 15 -3.48 32.44 8.88
N ILE A 16 -2.29 32.41 9.48
CA ILE A 16 -1.02 32.48 8.75
C ILE A 16 -0.86 31.29 7.81
N LEU A 17 -1.03 30.06 8.30
CA LEU A 17 -0.84 28.86 7.48
C LEU A 17 -1.83 28.84 6.31
N CYS A 18 -3.11 29.08 6.56
CA CYS A 18 -4.11 29.12 5.51
C CYS A 18 -3.85 30.26 4.51
N LEU A 19 -3.54 31.48 4.97
CA LEU A 19 -3.26 32.61 4.08
C LEU A 19 -2.02 32.34 3.22
N VAL A 20 -0.93 31.84 3.79
CA VAL A 20 0.30 31.55 3.02
C VAL A 20 0.06 30.44 2.02
N ILE A 21 -0.62 29.36 2.41
CA ILE A 21 -0.93 28.25 1.49
C ILE A 21 -1.85 28.71 0.36
N VAL A 22 -2.94 29.40 0.68
CA VAL A 22 -3.91 29.88 -0.32
C VAL A 22 -3.30 30.94 -1.21
N PHE A 23 -2.54 31.90 -0.67
CA PHE A 23 -1.84 32.91 -1.46
C PHE A 23 -0.80 32.26 -2.38
N ASN A 24 -0.03 31.29 -1.88
CA ASN A 24 0.93 30.58 -2.70
C ASN A 24 0.25 29.73 -3.77
N PHE A 25 -0.89 29.12 -3.47
CA PHE A 25 -1.67 28.33 -4.43
C PHE A 25 -2.29 29.18 -5.54
N ILE A 26 -2.78 30.38 -5.25
CA ILE A 26 -3.47 31.24 -6.22
C ILE A 26 -2.51 32.15 -7.00
N TYR A 27 -1.48 32.70 -6.35
CA TYR A 27 -0.70 33.81 -6.91
C TYR A 27 0.78 33.49 -7.11
N TRP A 28 1.45 32.85 -6.13
CA TRP A 28 2.91 32.72 -6.17
C TRP A 28 3.39 31.43 -6.85
N HIS A 29 2.62 30.34 -6.74
CA HIS A 29 2.92 29.03 -7.32
C HIS A 29 4.33 28.49 -7.01
N ASN A 30 4.91 28.80 -5.86
CA ASN A 30 6.26 28.34 -5.49
C ASN A 30 6.22 26.93 -4.87
N PRO A 31 6.80 25.89 -5.48
CA PRO A 31 6.72 24.53 -4.95
C PRO A 31 7.45 24.33 -3.62
N ILE A 32 8.59 25.00 -3.42
CA ILE A 32 9.37 24.88 -2.17
C ILE A 32 8.55 25.45 -0.99
N SER A 33 7.95 26.63 -1.18
CA SER A 33 7.05 27.26 -0.21
C SER A 33 5.86 26.34 0.09
N SER A 34 5.19 25.81 -0.93
CA SER A 34 4.06 24.88 -0.76
C SER A 34 4.45 23.62 0.00
N VAL A 35 5.60 23.01 -0.29
CA VAL A 35 6.08 21.84 0.45
C VAL A 35 6.34 22.21 1.92
N VAL A 36 7.04 23.31 2.19
CA VAL A 36 7.36 23.73 3.57
C VAL A 36 6.10 24.05 4.36
N PHE A 37 5.24 24.92 3.86
CA PHE A 37 4.02 25.33 4.57
C PHE A 37 2.96 24.23 4.59
N GLY A 38 2.89 23.39 3.54
CA GLY A 38 2.05 22.19 3.51
C GLY A 38 2.46 21.16 4.56
N LEU A 39 3.77 20.89 4.73
CA LEU A 39 4.26 20.04 5.80
C LEU A 39 3.99 20.64 7.19
N LEU A 40 4.18 21.96 7.36
CA LEU A 40 3.84 22.63 8.63
C LEU A 40 2.34 22.52 8.95
N TYR A 41 1.48 22.68 7.95
CA TYR A 41 0.03 22.48 8.06
C TYR A 41 -0.30 21.05 8.50
N LEU A 42 0.24 20.05 7.79
CA LEU A 42 0.02 18.65 8.14
C LEU A 42 0.52 18.34 9.56
N ILE A 43 1.73 18.74 9.93
CA ILE A 43 2.30 18.49 11.27
C ILE A 43 1.46 19.16 12.36
N PHE A 44 1.09 20.43 12.17
CA PHE A 44 0.32 21.19 13.16
C PHE A 44 -1.07 20.57 13.38
N TYR A 45 -1.84 20.35 12.32
CA TYR A 45 -3.19 19.79 12.46
C TYR A 45 -3.18 18.31 12.82
N SER A 46 -2.13 17.56 12.47
CA SER A 46 -1.92 16.22 13.00
C SER A 46 -1.74 16.24 14.52
N PHE A 47 -0.95 17.17 15.06
CA PHE A 47 -0.82 17.31 16.52
C PHE A 47 -2.17 17.63 17.18
N ILE A 48 -2.92 18.60 16.63
CA ILE A 48 -4.22 19.01 17.16
C ILE A 48 -5.19 17.84 17.14
N PHE A 49 -5.33 17.18 15.98
CA PHE A 49 -6.27 16.09 15.79
C PHE A 49 -5.92 14.87 16.67
N GLY A 50 -4.63 14.51 16.73
CA GLY A 50 -4.17 13.45 17.60
C GLY A 50 -4.40 13.74 19.09
N SER A 51 -4.29 15.01 19.51
CA SER A 51 -4.55 15.40 20.89
C SER A 51 -5.99 15.16 21.34
N ILE A 52 -6.96 15.15 20.41
CA ILE A 52 -8.39 14.89 20.69
C ILE A 52 -8.61 13.46 21.21
N PHE A 53 -7.82 12.50 20.70
CA PHE A 53 -8.05 11.07 20.92
C PHE A 53 -6.94 10.35 21.69
N ILE A 54 -5.70 10.85 21.64
CA ILE A 54 -4.53 10.19 22.22
C ILE A 54 -4.17 10.79 23.57
N VAL A 55 -4.15 9.93 24.60
CA VAL A 55 -3.88 10.35 25.98
C VAL A 55 -2.38 10.51 26.27
N LYS A 56 -1.51 9.77 25.58
CA LYS A 56 -0.05 9.75 25.85
C LYS A 56 0.67 10.94 25.21
N LYS A 57 1.43 11.67 26.03
CA LYS A 57 2.23 12.84 25.62
C LYS A 57 3.30 12.47 24.58
N GLY A 58 3.57 13.36 23.63
CA GLY A 58 4.63 13.28 22.62
C GLY A 58 4.37 12.38 21.41
N TRP A 59 3.20 11.75 21.29
CA TRP A 59 2.86 10.79 20.22
C TRP A 59 1.66 11.20 19.38
N GLN A 60 1.05 12.35 19.65
CA GLN A 60 -0.19 12.81 19.04
C GLN A 60 -0.06 12.98 17.51
N VAL A 61 1.11 13.41 17.02
CA VAL A 61 1.34 13.69 15.61
C VAL A 61 1.09 12.48 14.71
N ILE A 62 1.53 11.27 15.09
CA ILE A 62 1.49 10.11 14.18
C ILE A 62 0.06 9.56 13.99
N PRO A 63 -0.70 9.21 15.05
CA PRO A 63 -2.12 8.84 14.90
C PRO A 63 -2.97 10.00 14.39
N GLY A 64 -2.59 11.24 14.73
CA GLY A 64 -3.24 12.44 14.24
C GLY A 64 -3.04 12.68 12.74
N LEU A 65 -1.87 12.33 12.19
CA LEU A 65 -1.61 12.37 10.75
C LEU A 65 -2.52 11.36 10.02
N LEU A 66 -2.61 10.14 10.54
CA LEU A 66 -3.56 9.15 10.01
C LEU A 66 -5.01 9.64 10.04
N ALA A 67 -5.44 10.21 11.16
CA ALA A 67 -6.79 10.76 11.29
C ALA A 67 -7.03 11.94 10.32
N LEU A 68 -6.03 12.81 10.14
CA LEU A 68 -6.09 13.94 9.22
C LEU A 68 -6.20 13.49 7.76
N LEU A 69 -5.31 12.58 7.33
CA LEU A 69 -5.36 12.00 5.98
C LEU A 69 -6.66 11.24 5.75
N GLY A 70 -7.16 10.53 6.77
CA GLY A 70 -8.46 9.85 6.72
C GLY A 70 -9.63 10.82 6.56
N LEU A 71 -9.62 11.94 7.29
CA LEU A 71 -10.64 12.99 7.14
C LEU A 71 -10.60 13.62 5.74
N ILE A 72 -9.40 13.89 5.20
CA ILE A 72 -9.23 14.40 3.82
C ILE A 72 -9.80 13.39 2.81
N ALA A 73 -9.47 12.10 2.96
CA ALA A 73 -9.97 11.04 2.07
C ALA A 73 -11.51 10.92 2.11
N ILE A 74 -12.13 11.06 3.28
CA ILE A 74 -13.59 11.02 3.41
C ILE A 74 -14.23 12.26 2.78
N LEU A 75 -13.82 13.46 3.20
CA LEU A 75 -14.44 14.71 2.74
C LEU A 75 -14.23 14.93 1.25
N GLY A 76 -13.02 14.70 0.76
CA GLY A 76 -12.70 14.83 -0.64
C GLY A 76 -13.35 13.74 -1.50
N GLY A 77 -13.36 12.48 -1.05
CA GLY A 77 -14.06 11.41 -1.76
C GLY A 77 -15.57 11.66 -1.87
N LEU A 78 -16.22 12.11 -0.78
CA LEU A 78 -17.62 12.51 -0.80
C LEU A 78 -17.88 13.66 -1.77
N THR A 79 -16.96 14.61 -1.87
CA THR A 79 -17.17 15.76 -2.76
C THR A 79 -16.96 15.41 -4.23
N ILE A 80 -16.02 14.52 -4.55
CA ILE A 80 -15.92 13.97 -5.92
C ILE A 80 -17.22 13.24 -6.29
N TYR A 81 -17.80 12.50 -5.34
CA TYR A 81 -19.01 11.73 -5.59
C TYR A 81 -20.26 12.59 -5.76
N LEU A 82 -20.42 13.61 -4.91
CA LEU A 82 -21.64 14.43 -4.87
C LEU A 82 -21.57 15.69 -5.76
N TYR A 83 -20.37 16.14 -6.10
CA TYR A 83 -20.14 17.38 -6.85
C TYR A 83 -18.82 17.31 -7.64
N GLN A 84 -17.87 18.21 -7.38
CA GLN A 84 -16.59 18.34 -8.06
C GLN A 84 -15.52 18.83 -7.07
N PHE A 85 -14.35 18.19 -7.12
CA PHE A 85 -13.16 18.55 -6.34
C PHE A 85 -12.32 19.64 -7.05
N ASN A 86 -12.92 20.83 -7.20
CA ASN A 86 -12.26 21.97 -7.84
C ASN A 86 -11.34 22.74 -6.87
N ASP A 87 -10.69 23.80 -7.35
CA ASP A 87 -9.76 24.63 -6.57
C ASP A 87 -10.42 25.35 -5.39
N TYR A 88 -11.66 25.80 -5.56
CA TYR A 88 -12.43 26.43 -4.48
C TYR A 88 -12.68 25.44 -3.34
N LEU A 89 -12.99 24.19 -3.66
CA LEU A 89 -13.17 23.18 -2.65
C LEU A 89 -11.86 22.82 -1.95
N PHE A 90 -10.74 22.76 -2.67
CA PHE A 90 -9.43 22.59 -2.04
C PHE A 90 -9.17 23.69 -1.00
N ILE A 91 -9.38 24.96 -1.36
CA ILE A 91 -9.25 26.12 -0.46
C ILE A 91 -10.24 26.00 0.72
N PHE A 92 -11.48 25.62 0.43
CA PHE A 92 -12.51 25.42 1.44
C PHE A 92 -12.10 24.34 2.45
N LEU A 93 -11.56 23.19 2.01
CA LEU A 93 -11.09 22.14 2.90
C LEU A 93 -9.88 22.58 3.75
N ILE A 94 -8.97 23.38 3.19
CA ILE A 94 -7.84 23.97 3.93
C ILE A 94 -8.33 24.80 5.12
N ILE A 95 -9.45 25.51 4.99
CA ILE A 95 -10.06 26.33 6.04
C ILE A 95 -11.01 25.50 6.94
N LEU A 96 -11.78 24.59 6.37
CA LEU A 96 -12.80 23.79 7.05
C LEU A 96 -12.16 22.86 8.07
N ILE A 97 -11.09 22.14 7.73
CA ILE A 97 -10.44 21.19 8.64
C ILE A 97 -10.02 21.86 9.96
N PRO A 98 -9.30 23.00 9.96
CA PRO A 98 -9.00 23.76 11.17
C PRO A 98 -10.26 24.18 11.95
N ALA A 99 -11.32 24.57 11.24
CA ALA A 99 -12.58 24.96 11.87
C ALA A 99 -13.29 23.77 12.54
N LEU A 100 -13.27 22.58 11.93
CA LEU A 100 -13.83 21.36 12.52
C LEU A 100 -13.05 20.89 13.75
N LEU A 101 -11.74 21.12 13.78
CA LEU A 101 -10.88 20.67 14.89
C LEU A 101 -10.88 21.59 16.11
N ILE A 102 -11.24 22.88 15.96
CA ILE A 102 -11.13 23.86 17.04
C ILE A 102 -12.00 23.47 18.24
N THR A 103 -13.27 23.19 18.01
CA THR A 103 -14.27 22.88 19.02
C THR A 103 -13.90 21.63 19.82
N PRO A 104 -13.71 20.44 19.21
CA PRO A 104 -13.35 19.24 19.95
C PRO A 104 -12.01 19.38 20.68
N TYR A 105 -11.03 20.09 20.12
CA TYR A 105 -9.75 20.35 20.79
C TYR A 105 -9.88 21.19 22.06
N TYR A 106 -10.80 22.17 22.09
CA TYR A 106 -11.03 22.98 23.29
C TYR A 106 -11.98 22.35 24.31
N TYR A 107 -12.78 21.35 23.94
CA TYR A 107 -13.58 20.59 24.90
C TYR A 107 -12.78 19.53 25.68
N ILE A 108 -11.65 19.06 25.16
CA ILE A 108 -10.77 18.14 25.88
C ILE A 108 -9.70 18.90 26.68
N THR A 109 -9.09 18.29 27.69
CA THR A 109 -7.87 18.81 28.33
C THR A 109 -6.64 18.18 27.65
N PRO A 110 -6.06 18.79 26.59
CA PRO A 110 -4.87 18.26 25.97
C PRO A 110 -3.73 18.32 26.98
N LYS A 111 -3.00 17.22 27.10
CA LYS A 111 -1.97 17.04 28.13
C LYS A 111 -0.63 17.69 27.78
N GLU A 112 -0.55 18.41 26.66
CA GLU A 112 0.71 18.96 26.13
C GLU A 112 0.51 20.24 25.31
N LYS A 113 1.36 21.24 25.59
CA LYS A 113 1.39 22.49 24.83
C LYS A 113 2.21 22.30 23.56
N PHE A 114 1.58 22.49 22.40
CA PHE A 114 2.32 22.51 21.13
C PHE A 114 3.39 23.59 21.15
N SER A 115 4.62 23.20 20.82
CA SER A 115 5.71 24.14 20.58
C SER A 115 6.64 23.53 19.56
N LEU A 116 6.62 24.05 18.33
CA LEU A 116 7.55 23.67 17.27
C LEU A 116 9.00 23.83 17.74
N LYS A 117 9.29 24.96 18.40
CA LYS A 117 10.58 25.26 19.03
C LYS A 117 10.98 24.17 20.02
N LYS A 118 10.06 23.73 20.91
CA LYS A 118 10.33 22.65 21.87
C LYS A 118 10.49 21.29 21.19
N ILE A 119 9.68 20.97 20.18
CA ILE A 119 9.80 19.72 19.42
C ILE A 119 11.18 19.61 18.76
N ILE A 120 11.71 20.73 18.25
CA ILE A 120 13.03 20.84 17.62
C ILE A 120 14.15 20.87 18.67
N LEU A 121 14.11 21.78 19.65
CA LEU A 121 15.17 21.94 20.67
C LEU A 121 15.24 20.78 21.67
N ASP A 122 14.12 20.27 22.22
CA ASP A 122 14.16 19.04 23.04
C ASP A 122 14.71 17.85 22.23
N HIS A 123 14.66 17.90 20.89
CA HIS A 123 15.29 16.89 20.06
C HIS A 123 16.81 17.04 20.05
N PHE A 124 17.32 18.24 19.77
CA PHE A 124 18.75 18.52 19.71
C PHE A 124 19.42 18.41 21.09
N ASP A 125 18.80 18.96 22.13
CA ASP A 125 19.33 18.94 23.50
C ASP A 125 19.43 17.49 24.03
N LYS A 126 18.39 16.66 23.80
CA LYS A 126 18.42 15.23 24.19
C LYS A 126 19.32 14.36 23.31
N ILE A 127 19.62 14.79 22.07
CA ILE A 127 20.63 14.14 21.21
C ILE A 127 22.04 14.36 21.78
N LEU A 128 22.29 15.46 22.48
CA LEU A 128 23.60 15.77 23.07
C LEU A 128 23.74 15.22 24.52
N GLU A 129 22.68 15.24 25.31
CA GLU A 129 22.73 14.89 26.74
C GLU A 129 22.91 13.39 27.05
N ARG A 130 22.36 12.47 26.23
CA ARG A 130 22.42 11.02 26.53
C ARG A 130 23.59 10.34 25.84
N LYS A 131 24.75 10.21 26.49
CA LYS A 131 25.90 9.48 25.92
C LYS A 131 25.53 8.03 25.56
N GLU A 132 25.52 7.71 24.28
CA GLU A 132 25.45 6.32 23.79
C GLU A 132 26.81 5.64 24.01
N PRO A 133 26.85 4.33 24.27
CA PRO A 133 28.09 3.56 24.22
C PRO A 133 28.82 3.77 22.88
N LYS A 134 30.16 3.80 22.90
CA LYS A 134 30.97 3.94 21.67
C LYS A 134 30.61 2.89 20.62
N ILE A 135 30.31 1.66 21.05
CA ILE A 135 29.86 0.59 20.15
C ILE A 135 28.56 0.94 19.43
N ASN A 136 27.59 1.56 20.12
CA ASN A 136 26.33 1.97 19.50
C ASN A 136 26.54 3.09 18.47
N ILE A 137 27.47 4.01 18.73
CA ILE A 137 27.84 5.05 17.76
C ILE A 137 28.45 4.40 16.51
N ALA A 138 29.36 3.44 16.68
CA ALA A 138 29.94 2.68 15.57
C ALA A 138 28.86 1.91 14.78
N LEU A 139 27.90 1.27 15.45
CA LEU A 139 26.77 0.60 14.81
C LEU A 139 25.91 1.56 13.98
N VAL A 140 25.65 2.78 14.49
CA VAL A 140 24.89 3.79 13.75
C VAL A 140 25.63 4.22 12.48
N PHE A 141 26.93 4.52 12.56
CA PHE A 141 27.72 4.88 11.38
C PHE A 141 27.83 3.72 10.38
N ALA A 142 28.04 2.49 10.86
CA ALA A 142 28.09 1.31 10.01
C ALA A 142 26.75 1.08 9.29
N TYR A 143 25.63 1.20 10.01
CA TYR A 143 24.29 1.12 9.42
C TYR A 143 24.06 2.18 8.36
N LEU A 144 24.34 3.45 8.66
CA LEU A 144 24.14 4.55 7.71
C LEU A 144 25.00 4.37 6.45
N THR A 145 26.24 3.91 6.62
CA THR A 145 27.13 3.59 5.49
C THR A 145 26.52 2.49 4.61
N LEU A 146 26.08 1.38 5.20
CA LEU A 146 25.43 0.30 4.45
C LEU A 146 24.13 0.75 3.79
N ALA A 147 23.32 1.55 4.48
CA ALA A 147 22.08 2.09 3.92
C ALA A 147 22.34 2.98 2.71
N VAL A 148 23.34 3.87 2.77
CA VAL A 148 23.77 4.72 1.64
C VAL A 148 24.25 3.85 0.47
N ILE A 149 25.06 2.82 0.72
CA ILE A 149 25.51 1.91 -0.34
C ILE A 149 24.31 1.18 -0.97
N CYS A 150 23.36 0.68 -0.16
CA CYS A 150 22.14 0.05 -0.66
C CYS A 150 21.31 1.00 -1.53
N PHE A 151 21.05 2.24 -1.08
CA PHE A 151 20.35 3.24 -1.91
C PHE A 151 21.12 3.55 -3.20
N SER A 152 22.44 3.61 -3.14
CA SER A 152 23.29 3.83 -4.32
C SER A 152 23.16 2.69 -5.32
N TRP A 153 23.08 1.43 -4.87
CA TRP A 153 22.87 0.28 -5.74
C TRP A 153 21.46 0.22 -6.34
N LEU A 154 20.43 0.61 -5.59
CA LEU A 154 19.09 0.75 -6.16
C LEU A 154 19.06 1.85 -7.24
N THR A 155 19.74 2.97 -7.00
CA THR A 155 19.83 4.09 -7.95
C THR A 155 20.65 3.72 -9.18
N ALA A 156 21.76 2.99 -9.00
CA ALA A 156 22.56 2.49 -10.12
C ALA A 156 21.82 1.43 -10.94
N GLY A 157 20.91 0.68 -10.31
CA GLY A 157 20.02 -0.28 -10.95
C GLY A 157 18.74 0.35 -11.52
N GLN A 158 18.67 1.66 -11.74
CA GLN A 158 17.52 2.28 -12.40
C GLN A 158 17.42 1.89 -13.87
N THR A 159 16.20 1.66 -14.36
CA THR A 159 15.99 1.39 -15.78
C THR A 159 14.73 2.04 -16.34
N VAL A 160 14.77 2.24 -17.66
CA VAL A 160 13.62 2.56 -18.52
C VAL A 160 13.28 1.41 -19.47
N GLU A 161 14.00 0.30 -19.36
CA GLU A 161 13.77 -0.92 -20.14
C GLU A 161 12.63 -1.74 -19.54
N SER A 162 12.05 -2.59 -20.38
CA SER A 162 11.03 -3.53 -19.93
C SER A 162 11.66 -4.70 -19.17
N ILE A 163 11.43 -4.76 -17.85
CA ILE A 163 11.95 -5.82 -16.98
C ILE A 163 10.80 -6.50 -16.23
N GLN A 164 11.02 -7.74 -15.83
CA GLN A 164 10.04 -8.53 -15.09
C GLN A 164 10.21 -8.42 -13.57
N SER A 165 11.44 -8.15 -13.11
CA SER A 165 11.80 -8.08 -11.71
C SER A 165 12.91 -7.04 -11.49
N PRO A 166 12.87 -6.26 -10.39
CA PRO A 166 13.97 -5.34 -10.10
C PRO A 166 15.30 -6.08 -9.86
N TRP A 167 15.24 -7.38 -9.52
CA TRP A 167 16.40 -8.22 -9.25
C TRP A 167 17.15 -8.66 -10.51
N GLN A 168 16.64 -8.36 -11.71
CA GLN A 168 17.36 -8.59 -12.96
C GLN A 168 18.49 -7.57 -13.18
N ILE A 169 18.37 -6.38 -12.58
CA ILE A 169 19.30 -5.26 -12.79
C ILE A 169 19.99 -4.80 -11.51
N VAL A 170 19.34 -4.96 -10.35
CA VAL A 170 19.99 -4.71 -9.06
C VAL A 170 20.92 -5.88 -8.73
N SER A 171 22.17 -5.58 -8.40
CA SER A 171 23.19 -6.58 -8.06
C SER A 171 22.74 -7.50 -6.91
N ASN A 172 22.93 -8.82 -7.06
CA ASN A 172 22.63 -9.82 -6.02
C ASN A 172 23.38 -9.58 -4.69
N LYS A 173 24.53 -8.89 -4.75
CA LYS A 173 25.26 -8.50 -3.53
C LYS A 173 24.38 -7.60 -2.63
N PHE A 174 23.36 -6.94 -3.17
CA PHE A 174 22.45 -6.05 -2.45
C PHE A 174 21.84 -6.77 -1.24
N PHE A 175 21.43 -8.03 -1.39
CA PHE A 175 20.81 -8.80 -0.32
C PHE A 175 21.77 -9.05 0.85
N ILE A 176 23.07 -9.21 0.57
CA ILE A 176 24.10 -9.35 1.61
C ILE A 176 24.24 -8.04 2.38
N LEU A 177 24.32 -6.90 1.69
CA LEU A 177 24.41 -5.59 2.35
C LEU A 177 23.15 -5.24 3.13
N TYR A 178 21.98 -5.54 2.58
CA TYR A 178 20.70 -5.37 3.26
C TYR A 178 20.63 -6.24 4.51
N PHE A 179 20.97 -7.53 4.42
CA PHE A 179 21.05 -8.44 5.56
C PHE A 179 21.98 -7.91 6.65
N LEU A 180 23.19 -7.49 6.28
CA LEU A 180 24.16 -6.91 7.24
C LEU A 180 23.62 -5.61 7.87
N ALA A 181 22.97 -4.75 7.09
CA ALA A 181 22.32 -3.54 7.61
C ALA A 181 21.24 -3.90 8.63
N THR A 182 20.43 -4.94 8.35
CA THR A 182 19.41 -5.46 9.27
C THR A 182 20.03 -6.03 10.55
N VAL A 183 21.13 -6.79 10.46
CA VAL A 183 21.87 -7.31 11.63
C VAL A 183 22.35 -6.16 12.52
N ILE A 184 22.94 -5.12 11.93
CA ILE A 184 23.49 -3.97 12.65
C ILE A 184 22.38 -3.17 13.34
N ILE A 185 21.30 -2.83 12.61
CA ILE A 185 20.20 -2.05 13.20
C ILE A 185 19.44 -2.87 14.26
N LEU A 186 19.26 -4.17 14.07
CA LEU A 186 18.65 -5.04 15.07
C LEU A 186 19.50 -5.10 16.35
N THR A 187 20.82 -5.27 16.21
CA THR A 187 21.77 -5.22 17.34
C THR A 187 21.70 -3.88 18.07
N TYR A 188 21.64 -2.77 17.32
CA TYR A 188 21.53 -1.44 17.89
C TYR A 188 20.20 -1.23 18.64
N THR A 189 19.05 -1.61 18.06
CA THR A 189 17.73 -1.44 18.72
C THR A 189 17.63 -2.18 20.06
N MET A 190 18.32 -3.31 20.17
CA MET A 190 18.39 -4.10 21.39
C MET A 190 19.30 -3.52 22.49
N THR A 191 20.26 -2.70 22.11
CA THR A 191 21.28 -2.13 23.02
C THR A 191 21.15 -0.61 23.21
N ALA A 192 20.27 0.04 22.44
CA ALA A 192 20.09 1.48 22.43
C ALA A 192 19.67 2.02 23.80
N LYS A 193 20.23 3.18 24.18
CA LYS A 193 19.82 3.96 25.36
C LYS A 193 18.83 5.09 25.01
N ARG A 194 18.75 5.44 23.73
CA ARG A 194 17.80 6.41 23.15
C ARG A 194 16.60 5.71 22.51
N THR A 195 15.53 6.49 22.29
CA THR A 195 14.32 6.02 21.58
C THR A 195 14.23 6.61 20.18
N LYS A 196 14.41 7.93 20.05
CA LYS A 196 14.13 8.65 18.81
C LYS A 196 15.08 8.29 17.67
N LEU A 197 16.39 8.19 17.97
CA LEU A 197 17.40 7.85 16.97
C LEU A 197 17.19 6.43 16.38
N PRO A 198 17.06 5.35 17.19
CA PRO A 198 16.73 4.04 16.64
C PRO A 198 15.46 4.05 15.80
N LEU A 199 14.40 4.74 16.21
CA LEU A 199 13.17 4.84 15.43
C LEU A 199 13.37 5.53 14.08
N ALA A 200 14.14 6.62 14.04
CA ALA A 200 14.47 7.29 12.78
C ALA A 200 15.25 6.37 11.84
N LEU A 201 16.21 5.59 12.37
CA LEU A 201 16.93 4.59 11.58
C LEU A 201 16.01 3.46 11.10
N ILE A 202 15.06 3.01 11.92
CA ILE A 202 14.06 2.01 11.51
C ILE A 202 13.18 2.57 10.41
N VAL A 203 12.71 3.82 10.50
CA VAL A 203 11.95 4.49 9.42
C VAL A 203 12.76 4.49 8.12
N ILE A 204 14.06 4.84 8.18
CA ILE A 204 14.95 4.79 7.01
C ILE A 204 15.07 3.36 6.47
N HIS A 205 15.18 2.35 7.34
CA HIS A 205 15.28 0.95 6.93
C HIS A 205 13.99 0.45 6.28
N THR A 206 12.84 0.81 6.85
CA THR A 206 11.52 0.51 6.28
C THR A 206 11.36 1.22 4.93
N PHE A 207 11.83 2.46 4.79
CA PHE A 207 11.83 3.17 3.50
C PHE A 207 12.73 2.48 2.47
N LEU A 208 13.95 2.08 2.85
CA LEU A 208 14.83 1.27 2.00
C LEU A 208 14.12 -0.03 1.54
N SER A 209 13.31 -0.61 2.43
CA SER A 209 12.57 -1.84 2.17
C SER A 209 11.38 -1.65 1.24
N THR A 210 10.69 -0.50 1.27
CA THR A 210 9.50 -0.23 0.45
C THR A 210 9.81 0.53 -0.84
N ALA A 211 10.96 1.21 -0.95
CA ALA A 211 11.27 2.11 -2.05
C ALA A 211 11.90 1.45 -3.29
N VAL A 212 12.14 0.14 -3.33
CA VAL A 212 12.80 -0.48 -4.51
C VAL A 212 12.01 -0.24 -5.78
N ALA A 213 10.68 -0.45 -5.75
CA ALA A 213 9.85 -0.23 -6.94
C ALA A 213 9.85 1.24 -7.38
N LEU A 214 9.77 2.16 -6.40
CA LEU A 214 9.85 3.61 -6.62
C LEU A 214 11.18 4.04 -7.26
N ILE A 215 12.30 3.47 -6.80
CA ILE A 215 13.63 3.87 -7.25
C ILE A 215 13.96 3.20 -8.58
N VAL A 216 13.84 1.87 -8.68
CA VAL A 216 14.34 1.05 -9.81
C VAL A 216 13.53 1.29 -11.09
N TYR A 217 12.20 1.37 -11.00
CA TYR A 217 11.32 1.57 -12.15
C TYR A 217 11.12 3.06 -12.43
N LYS A 218 12.03 3.66 -13.20
CA LYS A 218 12.06 5.10 -13.46
C LYS A 218 10.75 5.63 -14.05
N ILE A 219 10.14 4.85 -14.96
CA ILE A 219 8.87 5.20 -15.61
C ILE A 219 7.70 4.97 -14.65
N GLY A 220 7.62 3.78 -14.06
CA GLY A 220 6.59 3.36 -13.11
C GLY A 220 6.55 1.84 -13.00
N TYR A 221 5.95 1.33 -11.94
CA TYR A 221 5.92 -0.09 -11.61
C TYR A 221 4.51 -0.68 -11.82
N GLY A 222 4.41 -1.71 -12.66
CA GLY A 222 3.12 -2.31 -13.05
C GLY A 222 2.29 -1.40 -13.95
N PHE A 223 1.04 -1.78 -14.25
CA PHE A 223 0.10 -0.97 -15.04
C PHE A 223 -0.89 -0.18 -14.18
N ASP A 224 -1.32 -0.72 -13.02
CA ASP A 224 -2.29 -0.12 -12.10
C ASP A 224 -1.99 1.36 -11.77
N PRO A 225 -0.75 1.75 -11.41
CA PRO A 225 -0.49 3.15 -11.05
C PRO A 225 -0.73 4.13 -12.19
N PHE A 226 -0.53 3.73 -13.46
CA PHE A 226 -0.77 4.63 -14.59
C PHE A 226 -2.26 4.94 -14.78
N ILE A 227 -3.13 3.96 -14.52
CA ILE A 227 -4.58 4.13 -14.57
C ILE A 227 -5.03 5.10 -13.48
N HIS A 228 -4.57 4.89 -12.25
CA HIS A 228 -4.90 5.76 -11.12
C HIS A 228 -4.37 7.18 -11.32
N GLN A 229 -3.12 7.34 -11.76
CA GLN A 229 -2.52 8.65 -12.04
C GLN A 229 -3.27 9.39 -13.15
N ALA A 230 -3.73 8.70 -14.19
CA ALA A 230 -4.54 9.32 -15.24
C ALA A 230 -5.91 9.79 -14.70
N THR A 231 -6.57 8.97 -13.88
CA THR A 231 -7.81 9.36 -13.20
C THR A 231 -7.62 10.56 -12.28
N GLU A 232 -6.55 10.57 -11.49
CA GLU A 232 -6.21 11.67 -10.59
C GLU A 232 -5.91 12.97 -11.36
N LYS A 233 -5.21 12.89 -12.50
CA LYS A 233 -5.00 14.04 -13.40
C LYS A 233 -6.30 14.60 -13.94
N ILE A 234 -7.23 13.74 -14.35
CA ILE A 234 -8.55 14.16 -14.80
C ILE A 234 -9.29 14.86 -13.66
N ILE A 235 -9.41 14.23 -12.48
CA ILE A 235 -10.07 14.81 -11.31
C ILE A 235 -9.43 16.16 -10.92
N ASN A 236 -8.10 16.29 -11.00
CA ASN A 236 -7.44 17.56 -10.72
C ASN A 236 -7.83 18.67 -11.70
N SER A 237 -8.07 18.32 -12.97
CA SER A 237 -8.44 19.27 -14.03
C SER A 237 -9.93 19.57 -14.14
N THR A 238 -10.81 18.58 -13.93
CA THR A 238 -12.27 18.68 -14.13
C THR A 238 -13.05 18.64 -12.82
N GLY A 239 -12.40 18.28 -11.71
CA GLY A 239 -13.03 18.05 -10.41
C GLY A 239 -13.71 16.68 -10.25
N THR A 240 -13.88 15.88 -11.31
CA THR A 240 -14.57 14.58 -11.21
C THR A 240 -14.16 13.62 -12.34
N ILE A 241 -14.65 12.39 -12.33
CA ILE A 241 -14.43 11.38 -13.38
C ILE A 241 -15.72 10.61 -13.64
N THR A 242 -15.99 10.27 -14.90
CA THR A 242 -17.14 9.42 -15.29
C THR A 242 -16.65 8.13 -15.96
N PRO A 243 -17.28 6.97 -15.68
CA PRO A 243 -18.29 6.74 -14.65
C PRO A 243 -17.72 6.94 -13.24
N LEU A 244 -18.56 7.30 -12.27
CA LEU A 244 -18.15 7.49 -10.87
C LEU A 244 -18.15 6.14 -10.14
N PRO A 245 -16.99 5.53 -9.84
CA PRO A 245 -16.97 4.34 -9.01
C PRO A 245 -17.32 4.69 -7.55
N LEU A 246 -17.97 3.76 -6.85
CA LEU A 246 -18.21 3.86 -5.40
C LEU A 246 -16.92 3.64 -4.58
N TYR A 247 -15.82 3.28 -5.23
CA TYR A 247 -14.54 2.91 -4.63
C TYR A 247 -13.40 3.78 -5.18
N TYR A 248 -12.27 3.82 -4.49
CA TYR A 248 -11.02 4.54 -4.85
C TYR A 248 -11.05 6.06 -4.69
N LEU A 249 -12.23 6.68 -4.64
CA LEU A 249 -12.40 8.14 -4.53
C LEU A 249 -11.63 8.75 -3.34
N GLY A 250 -11.52 8.02 -2.22
CA GLY A 250 -10.74 8.47 -1.07
C GLY A 250 -9.24 8.59 -1.34
N GLN A 251 -8.65 7.68 -2.13
CA GLN A 251 -7.25 7.83 -2.54
C GLN A 251 -7.11 8.97 -3.53
N TYR A 252 -7.95 9.02 -4.55
CA TYR A 252 -7.86 10.05 -5.60
C TYR A 252 -7.96 11.45 -5.01
N ALA A 253 -8.94 11.67 -4.12
CA ALA A 253 -9.07 12.90 -3.38
C ALA A 253 -7.82 13.25 -2.56
N LEU A 254 -7.23 12.26 -1.91
CA LEU A 254 -6.03 12.46 -1.10
C LEU A 254 -4.82 12.86 -1.95
N VAL A 255 -4.60 12.19 -3.09
CA VAL A 255 -3.50 12.53 -4.02
C VAL A 255 -3.71 13.93 -4.60
N VAL A 256 -4.92 14.24 -5.09
CA VAL A 256 -5.23 15.57 -5.64
C VAL A 256 -5.08 16.66 -4.58
N PHE A 257 -5.57 16.44 -3.36
CA PHE A 257 -5.40 17.38 -2.26
C PHE A 257 -3.92 17.62 -1.92
N LEU A 258 -3.12 16.55 -1.83
CA LEU A 258 -1.69 16.66 -1.53
C LEU A 258 -0.91 17.30 -2.67
N SER A 259 -1.27 17.03 -3.93
CA SER A 259 -0.68 17.71 -5.10
C SER A 259 -0.99 19.21 -5.08
N LYS A 260 -2.24 19.62 -4.82
CA LYS A 260 -2.60 21.04 -4.67
C LYS A 260 -1.93 21.70 -3.46
N LEU A 261 -1.80 20.98 -2.34
CA LEU A 261 -1.13 21.47 -1.13
C LEU A 261 0.37 21.70 -1.34
N THR A 262 1.04 20.82 -2.10
CA THR A 262 2.50 20.83 -2.27
C THR A 262 2.97 21.44 -3.60
N LEU A 263 2.07 21.63 -4.55
CA LEU A 263 2.33 21.96 -5.96
C LEU A 263 3.29 20.98 -6.66
N LEU A 264 3.37 19.74 -6.16
CA LEU A 264 4.11 18.66 -6.80
C LEU A 264 3.23 17.95 -7.84
N ASP A 265 3.87 17.41 -8.88
CA ASP A 265 3.20 16.61 -9.91
C ASP A 265 2.40 15.45 -9.28
N ILE A 266 1.19 15.22 -9.78
CA ILE A 266 0.29 14.17 -9.30
C ILE A 266 0.98 12.81 -9.32
N SER A 267 1.71 12.49 -10.39
CA SER A 267 2.40 11.21 -10.53
C SER A 267 3.50 11.06 -9.48
N LEU A 268 4.16 12.16 -9.07
CA LEU A 268 5.14 12.12 -7.98
C LEU A 268 4.48 11.90 -6.62
N VAL A 269 3.39 12.62 -6.34
CA VAL A 269 2.63 12.47 -5.09
C VAL A 269 2.08 11.04 -4.96
N ASP A 270 1.46 10.51 -6.01
CA ASP A 270 0.96 9.13 -6.06
C ASP A 270 2.09 8.13 -5.79
N LYS A 271 3.18 8.16 -6.57
CA LYS A 271 4.31 7.22 -6.40
C LYS A 271 4.90 7.22 -5.00
N LEU A 272 4.95 8.37 -4.33
CA LEU A 272 5.51 8.51 -2.98
C LEU A 272 4.53 8.11 -1.87
N LEU A 273 3.22 8.24 -2.09
CA LEU A 273 2.21 8.19 -1.04
C LEU A 273 2.33 6.96 -0.15
N VAL A 274 2.16 5.75 -0.70
CA VAL A 274 2.17 4.52 0.12
C VAL A 274 3.58 4.16 0.62
N PRO A 275 4.65 4.13 -0.20
CA PRO A 275 5.98 3.76 0.28
C PRO A 275 6.50 4.66 1.42
N VAL A 276 6.26 5.98 1.32
CA VAL A 276 6.66 6.93 2.36
C VAL A 276 5.77 6.80 3.59
N LEU A 277 4.44 6.77 3.42
CA LEU A 277 3.54 6.63 4.56
C LEU A 277 3.76 5.31 5.30
N ALA A 278 3.97 4.19 4.61
CA ALA A 278 4.26 2.91 5.25
C ALA A 278 5.58 2.94 6.03
N SER A 279 6.61 3.59 5.48
CA SER A 279 7.91 3.74 6.14
C SER A 279 7.84 4.52 7.45
N LEU A 280 6.92 5.48 7.53
CA LEU A 280 6.69 6.30 8.72
C LEU A 280 5.73 5.58 9.69
N ILE A 281 4.56 5.17 9.19
CA ILE A 281 3.42 4.76 10.01
C ILE A 281 3.66 3.40 10.66
N LEU A 282 4.14 2.39 9.92
CA LEU A 282 4.29 1.04 10.45
C LEU A 282 5.23 0.97 11.66
N PRO A 283 6.49 1.43 11.59
CA PRO A 283 7.38 1.35 12.74
C PRO A 283 6.96 2.28 13.88
N LEU A 284 6.48 3.49 13.58
CA LEU A 284 6.12 4.46 14.62
C LEU A 284 4.87 4.04 15.40
N ILE A 285 3.84 3.50 14.73
CA ILE A 285 2.65 2.98 15.42
C ILE A 285 2.98 1.72 16.19
N THR A 286 3.77 0.81 15.61
CA THR A 286 4.17 -0.41 16.31
C THR A 286 4.92 -0.07 17.60
N TYR A 287 5.90 0.83 17.53
CA TYR A 287 6.58 1.29 18.73
C TYR A 287 5.65 2.02 19.70
N PHE A 288 4.81 2.93 19.19
CA PHE A 288 3.89 3.72 20.00
C PHE A 288 2.99 2.82 20.86
N VAL A 289 2.35 1.85 20.21
CA VAL A 289 1.42 0.89 20.80
C VAL A 289 2.14 0.00 21.80
N PHE A 290 3.14 -0.77 21.36
CA PHE A 290 3.81 -1.74 22.24
C PHE A 290 4.66 -1.07 23.34
N GLY A 291 5.08 0.19 23.14
CA GLY A 291 5.76 1.00 24.14
C GLY A 291 4.89 1.42 25.34
N PHE A 292 3.60 1.04 25.38
CA PHE A 292 2.77 1.16 26.59
C PHE A 292 2.90 -0.02 27.56
N TRP A 293 3.52 -1.14 27.18
CA TRP A 293 3.65 -2.31 28.06
C TRP A 293 4.96 -3.09 27.93
N LEU A 294 5.69 -2.91 26.83
CA LEU A 294 7.00 -3.52 26.66
C LEU A 294 8.12 -2.59 27.14
N LYS A 295 9.24 -3.20 27.56
CA LYS A 295 10.49 -2.46 27.70
C LYS A 295 10.85 -1.85 26.34
N ARG A 296 11.43 -0.64 26.36
CA ARG A 296 11.80 0.13 25.16
C ARG A 296 12.45 -0.72 24.06
N ASN A 297 13.48 -1.51 24.40
CA ASN A 297 14.27 -2.22 23.40
C ASN A 297 13.45 -3.32 22.70
N TYR A 298 12.51 -3.97 23.41
CA TYR A 298 11.57 -4.90 22.79
C TYR A 298 10.57 -4.19 21.89
N ALA A 299 10.07 -3.01 22.28
CA ALA A 299 9.20 -2.21 21.41
C ALA A 299 9.92 -1.70 20.15
N LEU A 300 11.19 -1.26 20.28
CA LEU A 300 12.04 -0.89 19.13
C LEU A 300 12.28 -2.09 18.20
N THR A 301 12.55 -3.26 18.78
CA THR A 301 12.73 -4.48 18.01
C THR A 301 11.47 -4.85 17.25
N LEU A 302 10.30 -4.82 17.89
CA LEU A 302 9.03 -5.11 17.20
C LEU A 302 8.75 -4.11 16.08
N ALA A 303 9.11 -2.84 16.25
CA ALA A 303 8.98 -1.83 15.21
C ALA A 303 9.84 -2.12 13.96
N LEU A 304 10.97 -2.81 14.12
CA LEU A 304 11.77 -3.32 13.00
C LEU A 304 11.23 -4.65 12.45
N VAL A 305 10.88 -5.57 13.35
CA VAL A 305 10.42 -6.93 13.04
C VAL A 305 9.06 -6.96 12.35
N ILE A 306 8.31 -5.85 12.34
CA ILE A 306 7.12 -5.73 11.49
C ILE A 306 7.44 -5.96 10.01
N LEU A 307 8.69 -5.78 9.55
CA LEU A 307 9.12 -6.13 8.19
C LEU A 307 9.14 -7.65 7.89
N VAL A 308 8.98 -8.51 8.90
CA VAL A 308 8.75 -9.95 8.68
C VAL A 308 7.33 -10.21 8.14
N VAL A 309 6.38 -9.32 8.44
CA VAL A 309 5.04 -9.36 7.86
C VAL A 309 5.14 -9.08 6.36
N PRO A 310 4.46 -9.84 5.49
CA PRO A 310 4.44 -9.55 4.06
C PRO A 310 4.07 -8.07 3.81
N PHE A 311 4.99 -7.31 3.21
CA PHE A 311 4.84 -5.89 2.97
C PHE A 311 4.76 -5.54 1.48
N SER A 312 4.52 -6.52 0.62
CA SER A 312 4.28 -6.33 -0.82
C SER A 312 3.18 -5.30 -1.11
N SER A 313 2.17 -5.21 -0.23
CA SER A 313 1.11 -4.19 -0.31
C SER A 313 1.59 -2.76 -0.05
N PHE A 314 2.86 -2.54 0.30
CA PHE A 314 3.39 -1.22 0.69
C PHE A 314 4.52 -0.73 -0.22
N ILE A 315 4.82 -1.44 -1.30
CA ILE A 315 5.91 -1.09 -2.24
C ILE A 315 5.49 -0.11 -3.34
N MET A 316 4.17 0.06 -3.54
CA MET A 316 3.59 0.97 -4.54
C MET A 316 2.25 1.50 -4.08
N THR A 317 1.84 2.64 -4.63
CA THR A 317 0.53 3.23 -4.39
C THR A 317 -0.52 2.58 -5.29
N ALA A 318 -1.58 2.12 -4.63
CA ALA A 318 -2.81 1.63 -5.23
C ALA A 318 -3.90 1.73 -4.14
N PRO A 319 -5.19 1.89 -4.47
CA PRO A 319 -6.23 2.08 -3.48
C PRO A 319 -6.26 0.96 -2.43
N GLN A 320 -6.13 -0.30 -2.84
CA GLN A 320 -6.06 -1.43 -1.90
C GLN A 320 -4.83 -1.35 -0.98
N ASN A 321 -3.69 -0.88 -1.49
CA ASN A 321 -2.43 -0.80 -0.75
C ASN A 321 -2.50 0.28 0.34
N LEU A 322 -3.05 1.45 0.00
CA LEU A 322 -3.30 2.50 0.99
C LEU A 322 -4.34 2.07 2.03
N ALA A 323 -5.42 1.40 1.61
CA ALA A 323 -6.43 0.87 2.52
C ALA A 323 -5.85 -0.21 3.46
N ASN A 324 -4.97 -1.08 2.96
CA ASN A 324 -4.25 -2.06 3.79
C ASN A 324 -3.37 -1.38 4.85
N LEU A 325 -2.75 -0.24 4.54
CA LEU A 325 -1.94 0.51 5.51
C LEU A 325 -2.83 1.09 6.62
N PHE A 326 -3.96 1.70 6.26
CA PHE A 326 -4.95 2.19 7.22
C PHE A 326 -5.51 1.04 8.07
N PHE A 327 -5.76 -0.12 7.46
CA PHE A 327 -6.22 -1.32 8.14
C PHE A 327 -5.22 -1.77 9.22
N VAL A 328 -3.97 -2.03 8.84
CA VAL A 328 -2.92 -2.47 9.77
C VAL A 328 -2.72 -1.45 10.90
N ALA A 329 -2.64 -0.16 10.56
CA ALA A 329 -2.48 0.90 11.55
C ALA A 329 -3.65 0.95 12.55
N THR A 330 -4.89 0.82 12.06
CA THR A 330 -6.10 0.86 12.90
C THR A 330 -6.15 -0.34 13.84
N ILE A 331 -5.80 -1.54 13.36
CA ILE A 331 -5.76 -2.78 14.18
C ILE A 331 -4.65 -2.73 15.25
N LEU A 332 -3.51 -2.12 14.95
CA LEU A 332 -2.48 -1.91 15.97
C LEU A 332 -2.93 -0.87 17.01
N ILE A 333 -3.48 0.26 16.56
CA ILE A 333 -3.98 1.34 17.43
C ILE A 333 -5.12 0.82 18.33
N SER A 334 -6.01 -0.05 17.84
CA SER A 334 -7.14 -0.58 18.61
C SER A 334 -6.73 -1.37 19.86
N LEU A 335 -5.48 -1.83 19.98
CA LEU A 335 -4.98 -2.42 21.23
C LEU A 335 -5.03 -1.43 22.40
N LEU A 336 -4.87 -0.14 22.12
CA LEU A 336 -4.95 0.92 23.12
C LEU A 336 -6.40 1.24 23.51
N TYR A 337 -7.40 0.89 22.68
CA TYR A 337 -8.81 1.13 22.98
C TYR A 337 -9.31 0.27 24.13
N PHE A 338 -8.90 -1.01 24.14
CA PHE A 338 -9.21 -1.92 25.25
C PHE A 338 -8.53 -1.50 26.55
N ARG A 339 -7.47 -0.68 26.48
CA ARG A 339 -6.79 -0.11 27.65
C ARG A 339 -7.34 1.24 28.10
N GLY A 340 -8.24 1.85 27.33
CA GLY A 340 -8.78 3.19 27.61
C GLY A 340 -7.82 4.34 27.25
N ASP A 341 -6.71 4.05 26.56
CA ASP A 341 -5.70 5.04 26.17
C ASP A 341 -6.10 5.82 24.90
N ILE A 342 -7.09 5.30 24.16
CA ILE A 342 -7.72 5.95 23.00
C ILE A 342 -9.24 5.81 23.04
N LYS A 343 -9.94 6.73 22.38
CA LYS A 343 -11.41 6.69 22.24
C LYS A 343 -11.82 5.98 20.95
N ILE A 344 -12.94 5.25 20.95
CA ILE A 344 -13.42 4.52 19.77
C ILE A 344 -13.71 5.38 18.51
N PRO A 345 -14.10 6.67 18.58
CA PRO A 345 -14.44 7.43 17.37
C PRO A 345 -13.28 7.55 16.36
N ILE A 346 -12.02 7.57 16.82
CA ILE A 346 -10.88 7.58 15.90
C ILE A 346 -10.82 6.29 15.07
N LEU A 347 -11.20 5.14 15.65
CA LEU A 347 -11.22 3.87 14.94
C LEU A 347 -12.33 3.84 13.88
N TYR A 348 -13.49 4.40 14.19
CA TYR A 348 -14.57 4.57 13.22
C TYR A 348 -14.19 5.52 12.08
N LEU A 349 -13.54 6.65 12.39
CA LEU A 349 -13.03 7.58 11.37
C LEU A 349 -12.05 6.87 10.41
N LEU A 350 -11.08 6.13 10.95
CA LEU A 350 -10.11 5.40 10.12
C LEU A 350 -10.76 4.26 9.32
N ALA A 351 -11.77 3.58 9.88
CA ALA A 351 -12.53 2.57 9.17
C ALA A 351 -13.34 3.17 8.00
N LEU A 352 -14.02 4.30 8.21
CA LEU A 352 -14.73 5.03 7.16
C LEU A 352 -13.79 5.54 6.07
N ALA A 353 -12.61 6.03 6.44
CA ALA A 353 -11.58 6.40 5.46
C ALA A 353 -11.10 5.19 4.66
N THR A 354 -10.95 4.03 5.31
CA THR A 354 -10.58 2.79 4.61
C THR A 354 -11.68 2.36 3.64
N ILE A 355 -12.96 2.57 3.96
CA ILE A 355 -14.08 2.34 3.04
C ILE A 355 -14.02 3.27 1.84
N SER A 356 -13.81 4.58 2.06
CA SER A 356 -13.75 5.56 0.96
C SER A 356 -12.57 5.33 0.03
N ILE A 357 -11.46 4.79 0.56
CA ILE A 357 -10.30 4.37 -0.23
C ILE A 357 -10.59 3.04 -0.94
N HIS A 358 -10.94 1.97 -0.22
CA HIS A 358 -11.20 0.66 -0.81
C HIS A 358 -12.14 -0.21 0.05
N PRO A 359 -13.38 -0.51 -0.41
CA PRO A 359 -14.38 -1.26 0.36
C PRO A 359 -13.93 -2.67 0.80
N LEU A 360 -13.15 -3.38 -0.02
CA LEU A 360 -12.62 -4.71 0.33
C LEU A 360 -11.88 -4.76 1.68
N ALA A 361 -11.12 -3.72 2.02
CA ALA A 361 -10.48 -3.59 3.32
C ALA A 361 -11.37 -2.84 4.32
N GLY A 362 -12.11 -1.83 3.86
CA GLY A 362 -12.92 -0.98 4.72
C GLY A 362 -14.09 -1.70 5.38
N ILE A 363 -14.81 -2.57 4.66
CA ILE A 363 -15.95 -3.32 5.19
C ILE A 363 -15.51 -4.29 6.30
N PRO A 364 -14.48 -5.14 6.12
CA PRO A 364 -13.97 -5.95 7.22
C PRO A 364 -13.51 -5.12 8.42
N LEU A 365 -12.92 -3.93 8.18
CA LEU A 365 -12.44 -3.07 9.25
C LEU A 365 -13.59 -2.45 10.05
N ILE A 366 -14.60 -1.87 9.41
CA ILE A 366 -15.73 -1.25 10.12
C ILE A 366 -16.50 -2.29 10.94
N ILE A 367 -16.67 -3.50 10.41
CA ILE A 367 -17.26 -4.63 11.12
C ILE A 367 -16.41 -4.98 12.35
N THR A 368 -15.09 -5.05 12.18
CA THR A 368 -14.17 -5.32 13.29
C THR A 368 -14.30 -4.27 14.39
N ILE A 369 -14.30 -2.97 14.04
CA ILE A 369 -14.43 -1.89 15.02
C ILE A 369 -15.80 -1.91 15.70
N PHE A 370 -16.87 -2.21 14.96
CA PHE A 370 -18.20 -2.42 15.52
C PHE A 370 -18.19 -3.57 16.54
N LEU A 371 -17.63 -4.72 16.17
CA LEU A 371 -17.50 -5.87 17.07
C LEU A 371 -16.64 -5.55 18.30
N PHE A 372 -15.60 -4.72 18.18
CA PHE A 372 -14.81 -4.28 19.33
C PHE A 372 -15.62 -3.41 20.30
N GLY A 373 -16.40 -2.46 19.76
CA GLY A 373 -17.28 -1.62 20.57
C GLY A 373 -18.38 -2.44 21.24
N LEU A 374 -19.03 -3.32 20.48
CA LEU A 374 -20.07 -4.23 20.98
C LEU A 374 -19.52 -5.15 22.06
N PHE A 375 -18.36 -5.76 21.84
CA PHE A 375 -17.72 -6.64 22.81
C PHE A 375 -17.42 -5.90 24.12
N LYS A 376 -16.82 -4.70 24.05
CA LYS A 376 -16.50 -3.92 25.26
C LYS A 376 -17.76 -3.52 26.03
N PHE A 377 -18.79 -3.05 25.32
CA PHE A 377 -20.07 -2.67 25.92
C PHE A 377 -20.77 -3.86 26.59
N LEU A 378 -20.83 -5.02 25.91
CA LEU A 378 -21.48 -6.22 26.42
C LEU A 378 -20.62 -7.05 27.38
N SER A 379 -19.31 -6.79 27.49
CA SER A 379 -18.45 -7.45 28.48
C SER A 379 -18.55 -6.79 29.85
N ASP A 380 -18.87 -5.50 29.88
CA ASP A 380 -19.02 -4.69 31.08
C ASP A 380 -20.42 -4.86 31.69
N SER A 381 -21.46 -5.02 30.86
CA SER A 381 -22.79 -5.49 31.30
C SER A 381 -22.76 -7.02 31.44
N TYR A 382 -23.24 -7.57 32.58
CA TYR A 382 -23.16 -8.98 32.99
C TYR A 382 -23.29 -10.04 31.86
N ARG A 383 -22.66 -11.22 32.02
CA ARG A 383 -22.52 -12.37 31.06
C ARG A 383 -23.73 -12.75 30.17
N GLN A 384 -24.94 -12.29 30.48
CA GLN A 384 -26.19 -12.64 29.80
C GLN A 384 -26.29 -12.21 28.33
N HIS A 385 -25.48 -11.27 27.85
CA HIS A 385 -25.61 -10.75 26.46
C HIS A 385 -24.47 -11.16 25.52
N LEU A 386 -23.58 -12.06 25.95
CA LEU A 386 -22.50 -12.54 25.07
C LEU A 386 -23.05 -13.34 23.87
N SER A 387 -24.23 -13.97 24.00
CA SER A 387 -24.95 -14.61 22.90
C SER A 387 -25.28 -13.64 21.76
N LEU A 388 -25.66 -12.40 22.08
CA LEU A 388 -25.93 -11.36 21.09
C LEU A 388 -24.66 -10.98 20.29
N PHE A 389 -23.51 -10.91 20.97
CA PHE A 389 -22.23 -10.67 20.30
C PHE A 389 -21.85 -11.79 19.33
N PHE A 390 -22.04 -13.05 19.73
CA PHE A 390 -21.81 -14.19 18.84
C PHE A 390 -22.80 -14.22 17.67
N PHE A 391 -24.08 -13.93 17.92
CA PHE A 391 -25.09 -13.82 16.87
C PHE A 391 -24.76 -12.70 15.87
N ALA A 392 -24.40 -11.50 16.35
CA ALA A 392 -23.96 -10.41 15.49
C ALA A 392 -22.73 -10.80 14.65
N SER A 393 -21.76 -11.49 15.26
CA SER A 393 -20.57 -11.97 14.56
C SER A 393 -20.92 -12.98 13.46
N LEU A 394 -21.86 -13.90 13.71
CA LEU A 394 -22.38 -14.85 12.72
C LEU A 394 -23.01 -14.14 11.52
N VAL A 395 -23.78 -13.08 11.74
CA VAL A 395 -24.39 -12.30 10.64
C VAL A 395 -23.31 -11.70 9.73
N PHE A 396 -22.22 -11.18 10.30
CA PHE A 396 -21.14 -10.56 9.52
C PHE A 396 -20.29 -11.52 8.68
N ILE A 397 -20.46 -12.83 8.83
CA ILE A 397 -19.85 -13.84 7.94
C ILE A 397 -20.33 -13.67 6.49
N PHE A 398 -21.53 -13.12 6.29
CA PHE A 398 -22.12 -12.90 4.96
C PHE A 398 -21.89 -11.49 4.40
N SER A 399 -21.11 -10.64 5.09
CA SER A 399 -20.96 -9.23 4.73
C SER A 399 -20.26 -8.98 3.39
N LEU A 400 -19.15 -9.68 3.09
CA LEU A 400 -18.47 -9.54 1.79
C LEU A 400 -19.28 -10.15 0.64
N PRO A 401 -19.84 -11.37 0.75
CA PRO A 401 -20.78 -11.89 -0.25
C PRO A 401 -21.91 -10.90 -0.57
N LEU A 402 -22.55 -10.33 0.45
CA LEU A 402 -23.62 -9.34 0.26
C LEU A 402 -23.10 -8.06 -0.40
N ALA A 403 -21.91 -7.60 -0.04
CA ALA A 403 -21.31 -6.43 -0.67
C ALA A 403 -21.06 -6.62 -2.17
N PHE A 404 -20.71 -7.84 -2.62
CA PHE A 404 -20.57 -8.13 -4.05
C PHE A 404 -21.91 -8.11 -4.79
N VAL A 405 -22.97 -8.66 -4.18
CA VAL A 405 -24.33 -8.60 -4.74
C VAL A 405 -24.77 -7.15 -4.91
N VAL A 406 -24.59 -6.32 -3.87
CA VAL A 406 -24.96 -4.89 -3.91
C VAL A 406 -24.15 -4.12 -4.94
N ASN A 407 -22.89 -4.50 -5.16
CA ASN A 407 -22.03 -3.89 -6.18
C ASN A 407 -22.36 -4.37 -7.62
N GLY A 408 -23.44 -5.14 -7.82
CA GLY A 408 -23.89 -5.58 -9.13
C GLY A 408 -23.07 -6.71 -9.74
N SER A 409 -22.23 -7.40 -8.95
CA SER A 409 -21.51 -8.57 -9.44
C SER A 409 -22.47 -9.72 -9.69
N ASN A 410 -22.48 -10.26 -10.92
CA ASN A 410 -23.20 -11.49 -11.25
C ASN A 410 -22.55 -12.66 -10.50
N LEU A 411 -23.04 -13.00 -9.31
CA LEU A 411 -22.50 -14.10 -8.51
C LEU A 411 -23.18 -15.41 -8.89
N ASN A 412 -22.37 -16.40 -9.27
CA ASN A 412 -22.85 -17.76 -9.43
C ASN A 412 -22.39 -18.63 -8.26
N PHE A 413 -23.32 -19.44 -7.73
CA PHE A 413 -22.99 -20.45 -6.73
C PHE A 413 -22.34 -21.66 -7.40
N GLN A 414 -21.23 -22.13 -6.85
CA GLN A 414 -20.58 -23.35 -7.29
C GLN A 414 -20.53 -24.39 -6.17
N GLN A 415 -20.50 -25.68 -6.54
CA GLN A 415 -20.22 -26.73 -5.56
C GLN A 415 -18.76 -26.66 -5.12
N PRO A 416 -18.48 -26.71 -3.80
CA PRO A 416 -17.13 -26.57 -3.28
C PRO A 416 -16.26 -27.75 -3.69
N LYS A 417 -15.19 -27.47 -4.46
CA LYS A 417 -14.11 -28.44 -4.70
C LYS A 417 -13.03 -28.25 -3.65
N LEU A 418 -13.04 -29.11 -2.63
CA LEU A 418 -12.00 -29.13 -1.59
C LEU A 418 -10.79 -29.91 -2.10
N ASP A 419 -9.75 -29.20 -2.53
CA ASP A 419 -8.44 -29.79 -2.86
C ASP A 419 -7.51 -29.63 -1.65
N PHE A 420 -7.37 -30.71 -0.86
CA PHE A 420 -6.43 -30.76 0.25
C PHE A 420 -5.05 -31.16 -0.27
N LYS A 421 -4.28 -30.17 -0.72
CA LYS A 421 -2.85 -30.38 -1.01
C LYS A 421 -2.06 -30.61 0.26
N ASN A 422 -0.90 -31.26 0.12
CA ASN A 422 0.03 -31.53 1.23
C ASN A 422 0.24 -30.27 2.08
N PRO A 423 0.10 -30.37 3.41
CA PRO A 423 0.13 -29.21 4.30
C PRO A 423 1.49 -28.54 4.29
N ILE A 424 2.59 -29.32 4.21
CA ILE A 424 3.96 -28.80 4.17
C ILE A 424 4.53 -29.06 2.78
N GLN A 425 5.06 -28.01 2.16
CA GLN A 425 5.73 -28.10 0.86
C GLN A 425 7.24 -28.09 1.07
N LEU A 426 7.87 -29.23 0.81
CA LEU A 426 9.32 -29.33 0.70
C LEU A 426 9.76 -28.88 -0.68
N VAL A 427 10.88 -28.16 -0.71
CA VAL A 427 11.37 -27.49 -1.91
C VAL A 427 12.84 -27.82 -2.08
N ASN A 428 13.23 -28.28 -3.26
CA ASN A 428 14.63 -28.53 -3.60
C ASN A 428 14.81 -28.32 -5.11
N LYS A 429 15.50 -27.25 -5.48
CA LYS A 429 16.01 -27.02 -6.85
C LYS A 429 17.52 -26.82 -6.85
N PHE A 430 18.21 -27.32 -5.82
CA PHE A 430 19.66 -27.23 -5.64
C PHE A 430 20.22 -25.80 -5.63
N ASP A 431 19.41 -24.83 -5.21
CA ASP A 431 19.84 -23.45 -4.94
C ASP A 431 19.54 -23.15 -3.47
N LEU A 432 20.49 -23.42 -2.57
CA LEU A 432 20.25 -23.35 -1.13
C LEU A 432 19.62 -22.02 -0.68
N ALA A 433 20.02 -20.89 -1.27
CA ALA A 433 19.49 -19.59 -0.92
C ALA A 433 18.00 -19.46 -1.32
N LEU A 434 17.68 -19.79 -2.58
CA LEU A 434 16.30 -19.75 -3.05
C LEU A 434 15.43 -20.86 -2.43
N ASP A 435 15.98 -22.04 -2.20
CA ASP A 435 15.30 -23.17 -1.58
C ASP A 435 14.82 -22.80 -0.17
N ILE A 436 15.66 -22.12 0.63
CA ILE A 436 15.26 -21.58 1.94
C ILE A 436 14.17 -20.51 1.80
N VAL A 437 14.34 -19.56 0.88
CA VAL A 437 13.35 -18.50 0.62
C VAL A 437 11.98 -19.08 0.29
N TYR A 438 11.93 -20.05 -0.63
CA TYR A 438 10.69 -20.65 -1.10
C TYR A 438 10.11 -21.67 -0.13
N PHE A 439 10.95 -22.35 0.66
CA PHE A 439 10.48 -23.12 1.81
C PHE A 439 9.70 -22.22 2.79
N ILE A 440 10.23 -21.04 3.12
CA ILE A 440 9.50 -20.08 3.97
C ILE A 440 8.25 -19.55 3.26
N ASN A 441 8.34 -19.18 1.97
CA ASN A 441 7.20 -18.63 1.24
C ASN A 441 6.02 -19.60 1.15
N PHE A 442 6.26 -20.87 0.81
CA PHE A 442 5.21 -21.88 0.68
C PHE A 442 4.63 -22.30 2.03
N ASN A 443 5.41 -22.22 3.11
CA ASN A 443 4.97 -22.59 4.46
C ASN A 443 4.63 -21.38 5.34
N LYS A 444 4.55 -20.16 4.79
CA LYS A 444 4.37 -18.91 5.57
C LYS A 444 3.09 -18.89 6.42
N ALA A 445 2.01 -19.50 5.94
CA ALA A 445 0.75 -19.58 6.69
C ALA A 445 0.90 -20.42 7.97
N TRP A 446 1.60 -21.56 7.89
CA TRP A 446 1.89 -22.41 9.04
C TRP A 446 2.86 -21.75 10.02
N LEU A 447 3.93 -21.13 9.51
CA LEU A 447 4.89 -20.39 10.33
C LEU A 447 4.19 -19.24 11.07
N ALA A 448 3.33 -18.48 10.38
CA ALA A 448 2.51 -17.46 11.01
C ALA A 448 1.56 -18.03 12.07
N GLY A 449 0.88 -19.15 11.75
CA GLY A 449 0.00 -19.86 12.67
C GLY A 449 0.72 -20.31 13.96
N LEU A 450 1.91 -20.88 13.85
CA LEU A 450 2.72 -21.28 15.02
C LEU A 450 3.08 -20.08 15.90
N VAL A 451 3.48 -18.96 15.31
CA VAL A 451 3.79 -17.73 16.05
C VAL A 451 2.54 -17.16 16.73
N ILE A 452 1.38 -17.18 16.06
CA ILE A 452 0.10 -16.77 16.64
C ILE A 452 -0.28 -17.68 17.81
N ILE A 453 -0.10 -18.99 17.69
CA ILE A 453 -0.34 -19.96 18.78
C ILE A 453 0.55 -19.65 19.98
N ILE A 454 1.82 -19.31 19.79
CA ILE A 454 2.71 -18.87 20.88
C ILE A 454 2.15 -17.60 21.56
N GLY A 455 1.67 -16.65 20.76
CA GLY A 455 1.00 -15.44 21.28
C GLY A 455 -0.26 -15.78 22.09
N LEU A 456 -1.08 -16.71 21.61
CA LEU A 456 -2.28 -17.17 22.31
C LEU A 456 -1.97 -17.94 23.59
N ALA A 457 -0.96 -18.80 23.57
CA ALA A 457 -0.50 -19.53 24.74
C ALA A 457 -0.03 -18.55 25.84
N TYR A 458 0.68 -17.48 25.45
CA TYR A 458 1.05 -16.41 26.36
C TYR A 458 -0.19 -15.69 26.94
N LEU A 459 -1.12 -15.27 26.10
CA LEU A 459 -2.34 -14.61 26.57
C LEU A 459 -3.19 -15.52 27.49
N SER A 460 -3.24 -16.82 27.20
CA SER A 460 -3.95 -17.81 28.01
C SER A 460 -3.32 -17.94 29.39
N LYS A 461 -2.00 -18.15 29.44
CA LYS A 461 -1.23 -18.26 30.68
C LYS A 461 -1.41 -17.04 31.59
N HIS A 462 -1.57 -15.86 31.00
CA HIS A 462 -1.75 -14.60 31.72
C HIS A 462 -3.22 -14.16 31.88
N LYS A 463 -4.19 -15.01 31.56
CA LYS A 463 -5.64 -14.73 31.67
C LYS A 463 -6.10 -13.51 30.84
N LEU A 464 -5.38 -13.19 29.76
CA LEU A 464 -5.66 -12.06 28.86
C LEU A 464 -6.49 -12.46 27.63
N LEU A 465 -6.79 -13.76 27.42
CA LEU A 465 -7.59 -14.22 26.28
C LEU A 465 -8.97 -13.56 26.22
N LYS A 466 -9.64 -13.38 27.37
CA LYS A 466 -10.96 -12.73 27.43
C LYS A 466 -10.89 -11.32 26.81
N ASN A 467 -9.85 -10.56 27.12
CA ASN A 467 -9.68 -9.19 26.63
C ASN A 467 -9.30 -9.12 25.15
N ASN A 468 -8.94 -10.25 24.54
CA ASN A 468 -8.54 -10.35 23.13
C ASN A 468 -9.50 -11.22 22.30
N ALA A 469 -10.59 -11.71 22.89
CA ALA A 469 -11.56 -12.59 22.21
C ALA A 469 -12.18 -11.90 21.00
N ALA A 470 -12.39 -10.59 21.06
CA ALA A 470 -12.92 -9.81 19.96
C ALA A 470 -12.01 -9.86 18.71
N TYR A 471 -10.68 -9.87 18.87
CA TYR A 471 -9.74 -10.02 17.74
C TYR A 471 -9.84 -11.40 17.09
N LEU A 472 -9.96 -12.45 17.90
CA LEU A 472 -10.10 -13.81 17.41
C LEU A 472 -11.41 -14.00 16.64
N ILE A 473 -12.50 -13.45 17.15
CA ILE A 473 -13.81 -13.54 16.53
C ILE A 473 -13.88 -12.69 15.26
N ALA A 474 -13.37 -11.46 15.28
CA ALA A 474 -13.25 -10.67 14.06
C ALA A 474 -12.36 -11.34 13.00
N GLY A 475 -11.21 -11.91 13.42
CA GLY A 475 -10.33 -12.68 12.55
C GLY A 475 -11.04 -13.89 11.94
N PHE A 476 -11.82 -14.62 12.75
CA PHE A 476 -12.65 -15.73 12.29
C PHE A 476 -13.72 -15.28 11.29
N VAL A 477 -14.43 -14.18 11.55
CA VAL A 477 -15.45 -13.63 10.64
C VAL A 477 -14.85 -13.33 9.27
N VAL A 478 -13.71 -12.64 9.20
CA VAL A 478 -13.06 -12.33 7.92
C VAL A 478 -12.50 -13.58 7.24
N PHE A 479 -11.95 -14.52 8.01
CA PHE A 479 -11.53 -15.82 7.48
C PHE A 479 -12.72 -16.64 6.92
N ALA A 480 -13.87 -16.60 7.58
CA ALA A 480 -15.10 -17.24 7.10
C ALA A 480 -15.61 -16.57 5.82
N ASN A 481 -15.54 -15.25 5.71
CA ASN A 481 -15.82 -14.54 4.45
C ASN A 481 -14.89 -15.05 3.32
N TYR A 482 -13.58 -15.16 3.58
CA TYR A 482 -12.63 -15.75 2.62
C TYR A 482 -13.05 -17.17 2.20
N PHE A 483 -13.42 -18.02 3.16
CA PHE A 483 -13.83 -19.40 2.89
C PHE A 483 -15.08 -19.46 2.01
N ILE A 484 -16.09 -18.64 2.30
CA ILE A 484 -17.32 -18.56 1.51
C ILE A 484 -17.01 -18.11 0.08
N VAL A 485 -16.29 -17.00 -0.07
CA VAL A 485 -15.97 -16.43 -1.39
C VAL A 485 -15.11 -17.39 -2.21
N ARG A 486 -14.16 -18.09 -1.58
CA ARG A 486 -13.27 -19.02 -2.28
C ARG A 486 -13.96 -20.28 -2.78
N TYR A 487 -14.81 -20.89 -1.96
CA TYR A 487 -15.34 -22.23 -2.25
C TYR A 487 -16.76 -22.24 -2.77
N PHE A 488 -17.55 -21.19 -2.52
CA PHE A 488 -18.98 -21.18 -2.85
C PHE A 488 -19.37 -20.16 -3.91
N LEU A 489 -18.52 -19.16 -4.19
CA LEU A 489 -18.83 -18.09 -5.15
C LEU A 489 -17.91 -18.14 -6.38
N THR A 490 -18.47 -17.78 -7.53
CA THR A 490 -17.76 -17.54 -8.79
C THR A 490 -18.16 -16.19 -9.37
N PHE A 491 -17.20 -15.57 -10.05
CA PHE A 491 -17.37 -14.26 -10.71
C PHE A 491 -17.19 -14.48 -12.22
N PRO A 492 -18.26 -14.76 -12.98
CA PRO A 492 -18.18 -15.12 -14.40
C PRO A 492 -17.51 -14.05 -15.29
N GLU A 493 -17.56 -12.80 -14.84
CA GLU A 493 -17.00 -11.64 -15.55
C GLU A 493 -15.49 -11.46 -15.30
N LEU A 494 -14.92 -12.19 -14.33
CA LEU A 494 -13.49 -12.13 -14.00
C LEU A 494 -12.81 -13.39 -14.50
N ASN A 495 -11.56 -13.25 -14.98
CA ASN A 495 -10.73 -14.40 -15.25
C ASN A 495 -10.26 -15.06 -13.93
N ASP A 496 -9.82 -16.32 -14.00
CA ASP A 496 -9.39 -17.12 -12.84
C ASP A 496 -8.24 -16.44 -12.05
N TYR A 497 -7.35 -15.74 -12.75
CA TYR A 497 -6.19 -15.07 -12.16
C TYR A 497 -6.64 -13.90 -11.26
N ASP A 498 -7.52 -13.05 -11.76
CA ASP A 498 -8.06 -11.89 -11.05
C ASP A 498 -8.92 -12.34 -9.86
N GLN A 499 -9.76 -13.36 -10.06
CA GLN A 499 -10.56 -13.96 -8.99
C GLN A 499 -9.67 -14.52 -7.87
N THR A 500 -8.61 -15.25 -8.22
CA THR A 500 -7.67 -15.80 -7.23
C THR A 500 -6.94 -14.69 -6.48
N GLY A 501 -6.47 -13.66 -7.18
CA GLY A 501 -5.81 -12.51 -6.58
C GLY A 501 -6.71 -11.79 -5.57
N PHE A 502 -7.99 -11.61 -5.93
CA PHE A 502 -9.00 -11.03 -5.05
C PHE A 502 -9.21 -11.85 -3.77
N ILE A 503 -9.40 -13.16 -3.92
CA ILE A 503 -9.58 -14.09 -2.80
C ILE A 503 -8.38 -14.06 -1.83
N GLN A 504 -7.16 -14.01 -2.36
CA GLN A 504 -5.94 -13.95 -1.54
C GLN A 504 -5.83 -12.65 -0.72
N ARG A 505 -6.39 -11.53 -1.20
CA ARG A 505 -6.44 -10.27 -0.45
C ARG A 505 -7.28 -10.41 0.83
N ILE A 506 -8.41 -11.13 0.78
CA ILE A 506 -9.25 -11.37 1.98
C ILE A 506 -8.49 -12.21 3.01
N LEU A 507 -7.76 -13.24 2.57
CA LEU A 507 -6.90 -14.03 3.46
C LEU A 507 -5.83 -13.16 4.13
N THR A 508 -5.23 -12.24 3.37
CA THR A 508 -4.24 -11.28 3.90
C THR A 508 -4.85 -10.38 4.99
N LEU A 509 -6.07 -9.87 4.79
CA LEU A 509 -6.79 -9.08 5.79
C LEU A 509 -7.08 -9.88 7.07
N SER A 510 -7.42 -11.18 6.93
CA SER A 510 -7.61 -12.06 8.09
C SER A 510 -6.31 -12.20 8.91
N PHE A 511 -5.16 -12.29 8.25
CA PHE A 511 -3.86 -12.27 8.92
C PHE A 511 -3.58 -10.92 9.59
N TYR A 512 -3.88 -9.79 8.93
CA TYR A 512 -3.70 -8.45 9.52
C TYR A 512 -4.54 -8.25 10.79
N LEU A 513 -5.73 -8.85 10.89
CA LEU A 513 -6.51 -8.85 12.14
C LEU A 513 -5.81 -9.59 13.28
N LEU A 514 -5.09 -10.66 12.95
CA LEU A 514 -4.32 -11.47 13.91
C LEU A 514 -2.91 -10.94 14.13
N LEU A 515 -2.51 -9.86 13.45
CA LEU A 515 -1.18 -9.26 13.56
C LEU A 515 -0.79 -8.91 15.01
N PRO A 516 -1.67 -8.35 15.87
CA PRO A 516 -1.36 -8.17 17.29
C PRO A 516 -0.88 -9.44 17.98
N LEU A 517 -1.55 -10.57 17.74
CA LEU A 517 -1.22 -11.86 18.34
C LEU A 517 0.09 -12.40 17.79
N PHE A 518 0.32 -12.24 16.48
CA PHE A 518 1.59 -12.58 15.84
C PHE A 518 2.76 -11.79 16.45
N LEU A 519 2.63 -10.48 16.62
CA LEU A 519 3.69 -9.64 17.22
C LEU A 519 3.93 -9.96 18.70
N ILE A 520 2.87 -10.29 19.46
CA ILE A 520 3.01 -10.80 20.84
C ILE A 520 3.78 -12.14 20.83
N GLY A 521 3.47 -13.05 19.92
CA GLY A 521 4.19 -14.31 19.74
C GLY A 521 5.67 -14.10 19.44
N LEU A 522 5.99 -13.23 18.47
CA LEU A 522 7.39 -12.87 18.14
C LEU A 522 8.10 -12.25 19.35
N GLN A 523 7.44 -11.38 20.10
CA GLN A 523 8.01 -10.79 21.30
C GLN A 523 8.39 -11.84 22.34
N GLN A 524 7.57 -12.88 22.52
CA GLN A 524 7.87 -13.97 23.45
C GLN A 524 9.06 -14.81 22.99
N ILE A 525 9.13 -15.11 21.69
CA ILE A 525 10.30 -15.79 21.10
C ILE A 525 11.55 -14.95 21.34
N ILE A 526 11.54 -13.68 20.93
CA ILE A 526 12.66 -12.75 21.09
C ILE A 526 13.13 -12.69 22.55
N LYS A 527 12.20 -12.48 23.50
CA LYS A 527 12.53 -12.39 24.92
C LYS A 527 13.17 -13.67 25.45
N LYS A 528 12.66 -14.85 25.06
CA LYS A 528 13.16 -16.15 25.52
C LYS A 528 14.63 -16.39 25.12
N PHE A 529 15.03 -15.92 23.94
CA PHE A 529 16.40 -16.05 23.44
C PHE A 529 17.30 -14.90 23.88
N TRP A 530 16.75 -13.70 24.05
CA TRP A 530 17.54 -12.51 24.39
C TRP A 530 18.08 -12.54 25.82
N ASP A 531 17.40 -13.19 26.76
CA ASP A 531 17.85 -13.27 28.16
C ASP A 531 18.90 -14.39 28.39
N LYS A 532 19.44 -14.99 27.32
CA LYS A 532 20.44 -16.08 27.35
C LYS A 532 21.87 -15.59 27.07
N ASP A 533 22.77 -16.52 26.78
CA ASP A 533 24.17 -16.27 26.45
C ASP A 533 24.36 -15.53 25.11
N VAL A 534 25.59 -15.09 24.83
CA VAL A 534 25.93 -14.28 23.66
C VAL A 534 25.70 -15.04 22.35
N PHE A 535 25.94 -16.36 22.29
CA PHE A 535 25.72 -17.14 21.08
C PHE A 535 24.23 -17.24 20.76
N THR A 536 23.40 -17.47 21.78
CA THR A 536 21.94 -17.50 21.62
C THR A 536 21.39 -16.14 21.15
N LYS A 537 21.92 -15.02 21.66
CA LYS A 537 21.57 -13.67 21.20
C LYS A 537 21.96 -13.43 19.74
N PHE A 538 23.18 -13.83 19.37
CA PHE A 538 23.66 -13.71 18.01
C PHE A 538 22.82 -14.55 17.04
N PHE A 539 22.49 -15.79 17.42
CA PHE A 539 21.64 -16.67 16.63
C PHE A 539 20.26 -16.05 16.34
N ILE A 540 19.57 -15.51 17.35
CA ILE A 540 18.25 -14.90 17.11
C ILE A 540 18.34 -13.64 16.25
N ILE A 541 19.43 -12.87 16.34
CA ILE A 541 19.70 -11.72 15.45
C ILE A 541 19.83 -12.19 13.99
N LEU A 542 20.60 -13.25 13.74
CA LEU A 542 20.77 -13.80 12.39
C LEU A 542 19.46 -14.34 11.82
N VAL A 543 18.68 -15.07 12.63
CA VAL A 543 17.38 -15.62 12.21
C VAL A 543 16.41 -14.50 11.83
N ILE A 544 16.25 -13.48 12.68
CA ILE A 544 15.35 -12.36 12.40
C ILE A 544 15.80 -11.56 11.18
N SER A 545 17.11 -11.30 11.05
CA SER A 545 17.66 -10.57 9.90
C SER A 545 17.47 -11.35 8.60
N SER A 546 17.58 -12.68 8.66
CA SER A 546 17.29 -13.56 7.52
C SER A 546 15.81 -13.49 7.15
N LEU A 547 14.90 -13.58 8.13
CA LEU A 547 13.45 -13.48 7.88
C LEU A 547 13.05 -12.13 7.27
N ILE A 548 13.63 -11.03 7.73
CA ILE A 548 13.39 -9.69 7.15
C ILE A 548 13.93 -9.63 5.71
N THR A 549 15.12 -10.18 5.45
CA THR A 549 15.71 -10.22 4.10
C THR A 549 14.89 -11.09 3.13
N ILE A 550 14.39 -12.23 3.61
CA ILE A 550 13.51 -13.12 2.85
C ILE A 550 12.17 -12.44 2.56
N SER A 551 11.57 -11.80 3.58
CA SER A 551 10.35 -11.00 3.41
C SER A 551 10.56 -9.87 2.39
N PHE A 552 11.70 -9.20 2.43
CA PHE A 552 12.09 -8.18 1.46
C PHE A 552 12.18 -8.73 0.04
N TYR A 553 12.91 -9.84 -0.18
CA TYR A 553 12.99 -10.48 -1.49
C TYR A 553 11.61 -10.88 -2.03
N LEU A 554 10.79 -11.48 -1.17
CA LEU A 554 9.44 -11.94 -1.51
C LEU A 554 8.42 -10.81 -1.69
N SER A 555 8.73 -9.59 -1.25
CA SER A 555 7.83 -8.45 -1.40
C SER A 555 7.82 -7.85 -2.80
N TYR A 556 8.80 -8.19 -3.65
CA TYR A 556 8.92 -7.72 -5.03
C TYR A 556 8.75 -8.87 -6.04
N PRO A 557 8.39 -8.60 -7.31
CA PRO A 557 8.34 -9.62 -8.35
C PRO A 557 9.67 -10.31 -8.52
N ARG A 558 9.62 -11.60 -8.83
CA ARG A 558 10.81 -12.44 -8.99
C ARG A 558 10.75 -13.12 -10.35
N ALA A 559 11.86 -13.09 -11.06
CA ALA A 559 12.06 -13.83 -12.30
C ALA A 559 13.16 -14.86 -12.03
N ASN A 560 12.78 -16.03 -11.52
CA ASN A 560 13.71 -17.09 -11.13
C ASN A 560 13.12 -18.47 -11.44
N GLN A 561 13.86 -19.52 -11.10
CA GLN A 561 13.44 -20.91 -11.35
C GLN A 561 12.14 -21.33 -10.64
N TYR A 562 11.73 -20.67 -9.57
CA TYR A 562 10.51 -20.97 -8.82
C TYR A 562 9.30 -20.19 -9.33
N GLU A 563 9.53 -18.96 -9.76
CA GLU A 563 8.52 -18.06 -10.25
C GLU A 563 9.04 -17.38 -11.50
N PRO A 564 8.68 -17.87 -12.70
CA PRO A 564 8.90 -17.13 -13.92
C PRO A 564 7.90 -15.97 -13.91
N ALA A 565 8.36 -14.75 -13.58
CA ALA A 565 7.52 -13.57 -13.66
C ALA A 565 6.90 -13.48 -15.06
N LYS A 566 5.57 -13.32 -15.11
CA LYS A 566 4.79 -13.29 -16.36
C LYS A 566 4.55 -11.88 -16.88
N PHE A 567 4.92 -10.87 -16.08
CA PHE A 567 4.62 -9.47 -16.34
C PHE A 567 5.90 -8.71 -16.60
N PHE A 568 5.79 -7.69 -17.45
CA PHE A 568 6.85 -6.79 -17.83
C PHE A 568 6.46 -5.36 -17.40
N SER A 569 7.44 -4.51 -17.12
CA SER A 569 7.19 -3.09 -16.86
C SER A 569 7.06 -2.28 -18.15
N VAL A 570 6.34 -1.16 -18.06
CA VAL A 570 6.30 -0.14 -19.12
C VAL A 570 7.70 0.41 -19.37
N SER A 571 8.11 0.44 -20.63
CA SER A 571 9.42 0.90 -21.11
C SER A 571 9.35 2.23 -21.87
N ASP A 572 10.51 2.83 -22.12
CA ASP A 572 10.63 4.02 -22.97
C ASP A 572 10.25 3.71 -24.43
N SER A 573 10.54 2.49 -24.88
CA SER A 573 10.11 2.00 -26.20
C SER A 573 8.59 1.97 -26.31
N ASP A 574 7.87 1.54 -25.26
CA ASP A 574 6.41 1.54 -25.24
C ASP A 574 5.84 2.97 -25.38
N ILE A 575 6.47 3.95 -24.72
CA ILE A 575 6.10 5.38 -24.84
C ILE A 575 6.36 5.91 -26.25
N LYS A 576 7.50 5.55 -26.87
CA LYS A 576 7.83 5.93 -28.25
C LYS A 576 6.84 5.34 -29.26
N VAL A 577 6.40 4.10 -29.06
CA VAL A 577 5.37 3.45 -29.89
C VAL A 577 4.09 4.27 -29.89
N VAL A 578 3.58 4.61 -28.69
CA VAL A 578 2.35 5.38 -28.54
C VAL A 578 2.46 6.74 -29.25
N LYS A 579 3.58 7.45 -29.06
CA LYS A 579 3.82 8.74 -29.70
C LYS A 579 3.89 8.65 -31.22
N LEU A 580 4.55 7.62 -31.75
CA LEU A 580 4.65 7.43 -33.18
C LEU A 580 3.28 7.16 -33.80
N ILE A 581 2.51 6.23 -33.23
CA ILE A 581 1.16 5.89 -33.72
C ILE A 581 0.27 7.13 -33.69
N GLU A 582 0.25 7.86 -32.57
CA GLU A 582 -0.56 9.06 -32.42
C GLU A 582 -0.19 10.17 -33.43
N GLN A 583 1.07 10.24 -33.88
CA GLN A 583 1.53 11.21 -34.88
C GLN A 583 1.22 10.77 -36.32
N SER A 584 1.16 9.47 -36.60
CA SER A 584 1.02 8.93 -37.96
C SER A 584 -0.37 8.42 -38.31
N ALA A 585 -1.22 8.18 -37.31
CA ALA A 585 -2.52 7.54 -37.49
C ALA A 585 -3.61 8.52 -37.93
N ALA A 586 -4.61 8.01 -38.65
CA ALA A 586 -5.87 8.70 -38.81
C ALA A 586 -6.55 8.98 -37.45
N PRO A 587 -7.42 10.00 -37.34
CA PRO A 587 -8.16 10.30 -36.11
C PRO A 587 -8.97 9.10 -35.57
N GLU A 588 -9.47 8.26 -36.49
CA GLU A 588 -10.20 7.03 -36.22
C GLU A 588 -9.28 5.82 -36.44
N HIS A 589 -8.77 5.23 -35.35
CA HIS A 589 -7.95 4.04 -35.39
C HIS A 589 -8.02 3.23 -34.10
N ILE A 590 -7.59 1.97 -34.17
CA ILE A 590 -7.38 1.10 -33.02
C ILE A 590 -5.97 0.51 -32.99
N VAL A 591 -5.55 0.06 -31.82
CA VAL A 591 -4.24 -0.56 -31.60
C VAL A 591 -4.40 -1.88 -30.83
N LEU A 592 -4.07 -2.99 -31.49
CA LEU A 592 -3.94 -4.30 -30.89
C LEU A 592 -2.52 -4.43 -30.30
N ALA A 593 -2.42 -4.37 -28.98
CA ALA A 593 -1.18 -4.42 -28.22
C ALA A 593 -1.35 -5.09 -26.84
N ASN A 594 -0.23 -5.39 -26.19
CA ASN A 594 -0.28 -5.86 -24.81
C ASN A 594 -0.63 -4.75 -23.80
N GLN A 595 -0.87 -5.17 -22.56
CA GLN A 595 -1.26 -4.30 -21.45
C GLN A 595 -0.27 -3.16 -21.15
N MET A 596 1.05 -3.34 -21.37
CA MET A 596 2.03 -2.30 -21.08
C MET A 596 1.98 -1.17 -22.11
N ILE A 597 1.74 -1.48 -23.38
CA ILE A 597 1.50 -0.47 -24.42
C ILE A 597 0.21 0.29 -24.11
N GLY A 598 -0.86 -0.41 -23.70
CA GLY A 598 -2.11 0.24 -23.28
C GLY A 598 -1.92 1.16 -22.05
N ALA A 599 -1.12 0.73 -21.07
CA ALA A 599 -0.75 1.56 -19.92
C ALA A 599 0.09 2.79 -20.32
N ALA A 600 1.02 2.64 -21.27
CA ALA A 600 1.76 3.75 -21.85
C ALA A 600 0.83 4.73 -22.58
N ALA A 601 -0.17 4.22 -23.32
CA ALA A 601 -1.16 5.05 -23.99
C ALA A 601 -1.99 5.87 -22.99
N ILE A 602 -2.47 5.25 -21.90
CA ILE A 602 -3.19 5.96 -20.83
C ILE A 602 -2.30 7.02 -20.17
N LYS A 603 -1.02 6.71 -19.94
CA LYS A 603 -0.08 7.66 -19.36
C LYS A 603 0.12 8.90 -20.23
N GLU A 604 0.34 8.72 -21.53
CA GLU A 604 0.71 9.81 -22.45
C GLU A 604 -0.52 10.54 -23.00
N LEU A 605 -1.62 9.84 -23.23
CA LEU A 605 -2.80 10.35 -23.94
C LEU A 605 -4.06 10.42 -23.05
N GLY A 606 -4.01 9.87 -21.84
CA GLY A 606 -5.19 9.73 -20.97
C GLY A 606 -6.23 8.75 -21.53
N PHE A 607 -7.45 8.82 -21.00
CA PHE A 607 -8.60 8.04 -21.48
C PHE A 607 -9.22 8.68 -22.74
N LYS A 608 -8.40 8.90 -23.77
CA LYS A 608 -8.73 9.71 -24.96
C LYS A 608 -9.96 9.22 -25.72
N LYS A 609 -10.09 7.90 -25.93
CA LYS A 609 -11.10 7.35 -26.85
C LYS A 609 -11.53 5.92 -26.52
N TYR A 610 -12.79 5.63 -26.79
CA TYR A 610 -13.39 4.30 -26.65
C TYR A 610 -14.26 3.96 -27.86
N TYR A 611 -14.28 2.68 -28.23
CA TYR A 611 -15.18 2.09 -29.22
C TYR A 611 -15.94 0.96 -28.55
N ASN A 612 -17.28 1.03 -28.50
CA ASN A 612 -18.11 0.02 -27.84
C ASN A 612 -17.65 -0.30 -26.40
N ASN A 613 -17.36 0.74 -25.61
CA ASN A 613 -16.80 0.68 -24.25
C ASN A 613 -15.40 0.05 -24.13
N GLN A 614 -14.71 -0.24 -25.23
CA GLN A 614 -13.33 -0.72 -25.25
C GLN A 614 -12.39 0.44 -25.50
N PHE A 615 -11.32 0.53 -24.70
CA PHE A 615 -10.26 1.49 -24.97
C PHE A 615 -9.62 1.17 -26.32
N TYR A 616 -9.36 2.19 -27.13
CA TYR A 616 -8.86 2.02 -28.49
C TYR A 616 -7.46 1.37 -28.57
N TYR A 617 -6.72 1.34 -27.46
CA TYR A 617 -5.62 0.40 -27.25
C TYR A 617 -6.14 -0.82 -26.49
N SER A 618 -5.96 -2.02 -27.04
CA SER A 618 -6.47 -3.24 -26.42
C SER A 618 -5.91 -3.47 -25.02
N MET A 619 -6.80 -3.78 -24.08
CA MET A 619 -6.47 -4.00 -22.67
C MET A 619 -7.14 -5.29 -22.18
N PRO A 620 -6.50 -6.07 -21.29
CA PRO A 620 -7.09 -7.30 -20.74
C PRO A 620 -8.25 -7.05 -19.76
N MET A 621 -8.59 -5.78 -19.53
CA MET A 621 -9.59 -5.35 -18.55
C MET A 621 -10.72 -4.62 -19.26
N GLY A 622 -11.96 -4.89 -18.84
CA GLY A 622 -13.17 -4.32 -19.42
C GLY A 622 -14.08 -5.40 -20.01
N ASN A 623 -15.35 -5.04 -20.19
CA ASN A 623 -16.32 -5.87 -20.89
C ASN A 623 -17.07 -4.99 -21.91
N PRO A 624 -17.04 -5.33 -23.21
CA PRO A 624 -16.33 -6.45 -23.83
C PRO A 624 -14.80 -6.30 -23.80
N LYS A 625 -14.07 -7.39 -24.07
CA LYS A 625 -12.60 -7.43 -24.20
C LYS A 625 -12.14 -7.92 -25.58
N THR A 626 -13.03 -7.80 -26.57
CA THR A 626 -12.87 -8.32 -27.94
C THR A 626 -11.54 -7.90 -28.56
N LEU A 627 -11.13 -6.63 -28.43
CA LEU A 627 -9.87 -6.14 -28.99
C LEU A 627 -8.66 -6.84 -28.38
N TYR A 628 -8.69 -7.14 -27.08
CA TYR A 628 -7.58 -7.86 -26.44
C TYR A 628 -7.58 -9.34 -26.81
N ASP A 629 -8.75 -9.97 -26.92
CA ASP A 629 -8.85 -11.34 -27.39
C ASP A 629 -8.35 -11.47 -28.84
N LEU A 630 -8.64 -10.50 -29.72
CA LEU A 630 -8.10 -10.42 -31.09
C LEU A 630 -6.59 -10.16 -31.10
N TYR A 631 -6.06 -9.36 -30.16
CA TYR A 631 -4.62 -9.25 -29.98
C TYR A 631 -3.99 -10.60 -29.62
N LEU A 632 -4.62 -11.39 -28.73
CA LEU A 632 -4.16 -12.73 -28.40
C LEU A 632 -4.27 -13.71 -29.59
N GLU A 633 -5.30 -13.60 -30.43
CA GLU A 633 -5.42 -14.35 -31.69
C GLU A 633 -4.22 -14.06 -32.61
N MET A 634 -3.86 -12.79 -32.79
CA MET A 634 -2.67 -12.37 -33.56
C MET A 634 -1.35 -12.96 -33.00
N ILE A 635 -1.26 -13.12 -31.68
CA ILE A 635 -0.07 -13.65 -31.00
C ILE A 635 0.01 -15.18 -31.06
N TYR A 636 -1.08 -15.88 -30.81
CA TYR A 636 -1.08 -17.33 -30.60
C TYR A 636 -1.57 -18.15 -31.80
N GLU A 637 -2.47 -17.61 -32.62
CA GLU A 637 -3.10 -18.31 -33.76
C GLU A 637 -2.54 -17.89 -35.12
N GLY A 638 -1.70 -16.84 -35.11
CA GLY A 638 -0.93 -16.32 -36.23
C GLY A 638 -1.40 -14.95 -36.68
N ALA A 639 -0.44 -14.07 -37.02
CA ALA A 639 -0.73 -12.68 -37.38
C ALA A 639 -1.27 -12.58 -38.82
N ARG A 640 -2.59 -12.49 -38.96
CA ARG A 640 -3.32 -12.51 -40.24
C ARG A 640 -4.08 -11.21 -40.48
N LYS A 641 -4.22 -10.77 -41.74
CA LYS A 641 -4.98 -9.56 -42.10
C LYS A 641 -6.47 -9.70 -41.74
N GLU A 642 -7.02 -10.91 -41.81
CA GLU A 642 -8.42 -11.19 -41.46
C GLU A 642 -8.72 -10.83 -40.00
N THR A 643 -7.83 -11.14 -39.06
CA THR A 643 -8.01 -10.80 -37.65
C THR A 643 -7.96 -9.28 -37.43
N MET A 644 -7.13 -8.56 -38.18
CA MET A 644 -7.12 -7.09 -38.16
C MET A 644 -8.39 -6.48 -38.78
N LEU A 645 -8.93 -7.08 -39.84
CA LEU A 645 -10.21 -6.67 -40.43
C LEU A 645 -11.36 -6.87 -39.43
N LYS A 646 -11.42 -8.00 -38.72
CA LYS A 646 -12.39 -8.21 -37.63
C LYS A 646 -12.27 -7.14 -36.54
N ALA A 647 -11.05 -6.76 -36.15
CA ALA A 647 -10.85 -5.73 -35.16
C ALA A 647 -11.34 -4.35 -35.65
N MET A 648 -11.07 -4.03 -36.91
CA MET A 648 -11.57 -2.83 -37.58
C MET A 648 -13.10 -2.81 -37.69
N ASP A 649 -13.73 -3.95 -37.96
CA ASP A 649 -15.19 -4.10 -37.99
C ASP A 649 -15.81 -3.90 -36.60
N GLU A 650 -15.21 -4.48 -35.55
CA GLU A 650 -15.64 -4.32 -34.15
C GLU A 650 -15.64 -2.85 -33.69
N ALA A 651 -14.66 -2.07 -34.17
CA ALA A 651 -14.53 -0.65 -33.81
C ALA A 651 -15.14 0.32 -34.83
N GLY A 652 -15.52 -0.15 -36.03
CA GLY A 652 -16.01 0.69 -37.12
C GLY A 652 -14.95 1.66 -37.68
N VAL A 653 -13.69 1.25 -37.76
CA VAL A 653 -12.57 2.08 -38.24
C VAL A 653 -11.92 1.48 -39.48
N ASP A 654 -11.20 2.28 -40.28
CA ASP A 654 -10.51 1.82 -41.50
C ASP A 654 -8.98 1.69 -41.33
N GLU A 655 -8.47 2.06 -40.16
CA GLU A 655 -7.04 1.99 -39.83
C GLU A 655 -6.82 1.28 -38.48
N ALA A 656 -5.90 0.31 -38.47
CA ALA A 656 -5.54 -0.40 -37.25
C ALA A 656 -4.04 -0.73 -37.19
N TYR A 657 -3.53 -0.80 -35.96
CA TYR A 657 -2.14 -1.13 -35.67
C TYR A 657 -2.04 -2.40 -34.86
N PHE A 658 -1.07 -3.26 -35.20
CA PHE A 658 -0.64 -4.37 -34.37
C PHE A 658 0.76 -4.08 -33.82
N VAL A 659 0.93 -4.17 -32.51
CA VAL A 659 2.19 -3.89 -31.83
C VAL A 659 2.73 -5.16 -31.18
N LEU A 660 3.97 -5.50 -31.52
CA LEU A 660 4.65 -6.70 -31.05
C LEU A 660 5.99 -6.35 -30.38
N ASN A 661 6.07 -6.57 -29.07
CA ASN A 661 7.32 -6.46 -28.32
C ASN A 661 8.20 -7.71 -28.51
N GLN A 662 9.52 -7.52 -28.56
CA GLN A 662 10.48 -8.60 -28.78
C GLN A 662 10.49 -9.66 -27.66
N TYR A 663 10.09 -9.30 -26.44
CA TYR A 663 10.08 -10.22 -25.30
C TYR A 663 9.02 -11.33 -25.40
N TRP A 664 8.09 -11.27 -26.36
CA TRP A 664 7.19 -12.37 -26.62
C TRP A 664 7.95 -13.58 -27.16
N ARG A 665 7.55 -14.78 -26.70
CA ARG A 665 8.04 -16.03 -27.28
C ARG A 665 7.66 -16.07 -28.76
N ASP A 666 8.60 -16.48 -29.60
CA ASP A 666 8.45 -16.57 -31.05
C ASP A 666 8.15 -15.22 -31.75
N SER A 667 8.53 -14.09 -31.13
CA SER A 667 8.31 -12.74 -31.68
C SER A 667 8.84 -12.57 -33.11
N GLU A 668 9.96 -13.17 -33.47
CA GLU A 668 10.49 -13.13 -34.84
C GLU A 668 9.56 -13.81 -35.86
N LYS A 669 9.01 -14.97 -35.50
CA LYS A 669 8.06 -15.71 -36.35
C LYS A 669 6.76 -14.90 -36.52
N ILE A 670 6.23 -14.37 -35.43
CA ILE A 670 5.01 -13.55 -35.44
C ILE A 670 5.25 -12.28 -36.27
N ALA A 671 6.41 -11.62 -36.11
CA ALA A 671 6.78 -10.44 -36.89
C ALA A 671 6.87 -10.75 -38.38
N SER A 672 7.43 -11.91 -38.77
CA SER A 672 7.48 -12.34 -40.17
C SER A 672 6.09 -12.54 -40.77
N GLN A 673 5.16 -13.13 -40.01
CA GLN A 673 3.78 -13.32 -40.45
C GLN A 673 3.04 -11.99 -40.59
N ALA A 674 3.15 -11.11 -39.60
CA ALA A 674 2.54 -9.79 -39.63
C ALA A 674 3.08 -8.93 -40.79
N ARG A 675 4.40 -8.97 -41.04
CA ARG A 675 5.04 -8.23 -42.14
C ARG A 675 4.51 -8.66 -43.52
N ALA A 676 4.13 -9.91 -43.69
CA ALA A 676 3.64 -10.42 -44.98
C ALA A 676 2.28 -9.83 -45.38
N SER A 677 1.51 -9.31 -44.42
CA SER A 677 0.13 -8.85 -44.65
C SER A 677 -0.14 -7.39 -44.25
N ALA A 678 0.81 -6.74 -43.57
CA ALA A 678 0.73 -5.33 -43.19
C ALA A 678 1.02 -4.38 -44.36
N ASN A 679 0.39 -3.21 -44.35
CA ASN A 679 0.63 -2.16 -45.34
C ASN A 679 1.94 -1.40 -45.09
N GLN A 680 2.30 -1.18 -43.82
CA GLN A 680 3.55 -0.53 -43.42
C GLN A 680 4.08 -1.15 -42.12
N VAL A 681 5.41 -1.09 -41.94
CA VAL A 681 6.08 -1.60 -40.74
C VAL A 681 7.03 -0.54 -40.19
N TYR A 682 6.94 -0.30 -38.89
CA TYR A 682 7.85 0.58 -38.16
C TYR A 682 8.62 -0.22 -37.11
N LEU A 683 9.86 0.20 -36.86
CA LEU A 683 10.75 -0.40 -35.86
C LEU A 683 11.11 0.65 -34.81
N ILE A 684 10.95 0.31 -33.55
CA ILE A 684 11.37 1.15 -32.42
C ILE A 684 12.61 0.55 -31.78
N ASP A 685 13.58 1.43 -31.48
CA ASP A 685 14.83 1.12 -30.74
C ASP A 685 15.53 -0.15 -31.26
N ASN A 686 15.82 -0.20 -32.56
CA ASN A 686 16.49 -1.31 -33.25
C ASN A 686 15.75 -2.67 -33.16
N GLY A 687 14.41 -2.64 -33.17
CA GLY A 687 13.59 -3.87 -33.23
C GLY A 687 13.17 -4.41 -31.86
N LYS A 688 13.30 -3.62 -30.80
CA LYS A 688 12.70 -3.96 -29.49
C LYS A 688 11.17 -4.03 -29.57
N VAL A 689 10.57 -3.20 -30.42
CA VAL A 689 9.13 -3.22 -30.71
C VAL A 689 8.90 -3.06 -32.21
N TYR A 690 8.03 -3.89 -32.75
CA TYR A 690 7.54 -3.84 -34.12
C TYR A 690 6.12 -3.28 -34.14
N ILE A 691 5.85 -2.38 -35.08
CA ILE A 691 4.51 -1.81 -35.29
C ILE A 691 4.10 -2.10 -36.74
N PHE A 692 2.95 -2.72 -36.91
CA PHE A 692 2.40 -3.11 -38.21
C PHE A 692 1.11 -2.33 -38.44
N LYS A 693 1.08 -1.50 -39.49
CA LYS A 693 -0.10 -0.72 -39.88
C LYS A 693 -0.91 -1.50 -40.91
N TYR A 694 -2.22 -1.56 -40.70
CA TYR A 694 -3.20 -2.16 -41.59
C TYR A 694 -4.22 -1.11 -42.03
N LEU A 695 -4.53 -1.14 -43.32
CA LEU A 695 -5.59 -0.37 -43.95
C LEU A 695 -6.59 -1.37 -44.54
N ARG A 696 -7.87 -1.00 -44.52
CA ARG A 696 -8.95 -1.77 -45.13
C ARG A 696 -8.65 -2.08 -46.60
#